data_AF-A0A7L9GML4-F1
#
_entry.id   AF-A0A7L9GML4-F1
#
_cell.length_a   1.000
_cell.length_b   1.000
_cell.length_c   1.000
_cell.angle_alpha   90.00
_cell.angle_beta   90.00
_cell.angle_gamma   90.00
#
_symmetry.space_group_name_H-M   'P 1'
#
loop_
_entity.id
_entity.type
_entity.pdbx_description
1 polymer ?
#
loop_
_entity_poly.entity_id
_entity_poly.type
_entity_poly.pdbx_seq_one_letter_code
_entity_poly.pdbx_strand_id
1 'polypeptide(L)'
;MSTIESRVADLPELYQPIFGHPELSEGSSRTSHDRLVHITSIYKVVEKIQERSLKVLDLGCAQGFFSLNLAALGASVHGIDYLEQNVEVCRTLLAEHPEFKAQFTFGKVEEFLESVEPGQYDLVLGLSVFHHLVYDLGKERIKAVIEQLLHKITVFIGEFALAEEPLYWGPAQPQDPRYLIGNSAFLHELSRHPTHLADIQRPLYVASNQIWYLDGIGQRILSWTPDSHALADGAHQGARRYYTSDDYFVKVFRIDGMFGPRNQKELAQEAEFLRHPPAGFDTPRHFTSGGNDAESWLVTERIEGELLLDVIARAEPLDKRAVLLDVLRQLAALEQQGFYHDDVRVWNVMLDSGRKARLIDFGSIGNQPEDCVWPHNLYLSFMIFVKEVVTGVVDKPTPLREIAISPFNLPQPYADWMNGLWTQPVSAWSFQLLLDSLEAATAGGGEPVQETSTVLWMSSIESALQAIKKHLHHVESEEIATRSAIDARLKALDEKGDRMALIYERHLAELERDRSELTAQLNDYTQANRTLEEQLRSFQASSDHWHQRAIENEARAATSEARASNSEQRVQALLSSTSWFMTKPMRVAVVQGSRVTRQLLAAGKATVRKSLVVAIRKAAARPEAKRQIVKLLNHYPSLAARLRQFARNQGLTVAASRPAGSAMPGMAQAIPGDDALSSRAHDVLQKFEKAIKTKDVH
;
A
#
# COMPACT_ATOMS: atom_id res chain seq x y z
N MET A 1 42.55 8.24 4.54
CA MET A 1 41.22 8.34 3.91
C MET A 1 40.59 9.64 4.37
N SER A 2 40.05 10.43 3.45
CA SER A 2 39.23 11.60 3.81
C SER A 2 38.00 11.17 4.64
N THR A 3 37.38 12.08 5.38
CA THR A 3 36.18 11.76 6.18
C THR A 3 35.07 11.21 5.29
N ILE A 4 34.90 11.75 4.08
CA ILE A 4 33.91 11.28 3.11
C ILE A 4 34.25 9.89 2.57
N GLU A 5 35.50 9.58 2.22
CA GLU A 5 35.92 8.23 1.78
C GLU A 5 35.57 7.15 2.81
N SER A 6 35.77 7.44 4.10
CA SER A 6 35.41 6.50 5.17
C SER A 6 33.90 6.27 5.23
N ARG A 7 33.10 7.34 5.13
CA ARG A 7 31.63 7.24 5.18
C ARG A 7 31.06 6.49 3.98
N VAL A 8 31.63 6.72 2.79
CA VAL A 8 31.25 5.99 1.59
C VAL A 8 31.63 4.51 1.70
N ALA A 9 32.80 4.18 2.26
CA ALA A 9 33.22 2.79 2.48
C ALA A 9 32.33 2.03 3.48
N ASP A 10 31.70 2.74 4.42
CA ASP A 10 30.78 2.18 5.43
C ASP A 10 29.34 1.99 4.89
N LEU A 11 29.05 2.40 3.65
CA LEU A 11 27.72 2.26 3.06
C LEU A 11 27.37 0.77 2.83
N PRO A 12 26.16 0.32 3.21
CA PRO A 12 25.67 -1.01 2.86
C PRO A 12 25.57 -1.23 1.34
N GLU A 13 25.24 -0.17 0.61
CA GLU A 13 25.15 -0.14 -0.85
C GLU A 13 25.45 1.28 -1.35
N LEU A 14 26.30 1.38 -2.38
CA LEU A 14 26.47 2.62 -3.14
C LEU A 14 25.36 2.75 -4.19
N TYR A 15 24.20 3.23 -3.78
CA TYR A 15 23.02 3.27 -4.65
C TYR A 15 23.07 4.39 -5.70
N GLN A 16 23.56 5.58 -5.34
CA GLN A 16 23.66 6.79 -6.15
C GLN A 16 25.12 7.26 -6.29
N PRO A 17 25.43 8.12 -7.28
CA PRO A 17 26.70 8.82 -7.34
C PRO A 17 26.89 9.74 -6.12
N ILE A 18 28.13 9.92 -5.69
CA ILE A 18 28.50 10.82 -4.60
C ILE A 18 28.65 12.24 -5.17
N PHE A 19 27.80 13.16 -4.70
CA PHE A 19 27.81 14.55 -5.16
C PHE A 19 29.19 15.19 -4.97
N GLY A 20 29.69 15.90 -5.99
CA GLY A 20 31.01 16.55 -5.94
C GLY A 20 32.22 15.60 -6.05
N HIS A 21 32.02 14.28 -5.99
CA HIS A 21 33.07 13.26 -5.95
C HIS A 21 32.88 12.18 -7.02
N PRO A 22 33.16 12.48 -8.30
CA PRO A 22 33.06 11.49 -9.39
C PRO A 22 33.98 10.27 -9.15
N GLU A 23 35.11 10.47 -8.48
CA GLU A 23 36.06 9.41 -8.11
C GLU A 23 35.51 8.40 -7.09
N LEU A 24 34.52 8.81 -6.28
CA LEU A 24 33.83 7.94 -5.31
C LEU A 24 32.52 7.38 -5.86
N SER A 25 32.17 7.73 -7.10
CA SER A 25 30.93 7.33 -7.76
C SER A 25 31.07 6.07 -8.63
N GLU A 26 32.30 5.58 -8.81
CA GLU A 26 32.54 4.35 -9.58
C GLU A 26 31.87 3.14 -8.88
N GLY A 27 31.09 2.38 -9.63
CA GLY A 27 30.36 1.22 -9.11
C GLY A 27 28.98 1.53 -8.49
N SER A 28 28.48 2.77 -8.58
CA SER A 28 27.13 3.09 -8.12
C SER A 28 26.05 2.29 -8.84
N SER A 29 25.07 1.75 -8.12
CA SER A 29 23.99 0.92 -8.67
C SER A 29 23.07 1.65 -9.66
N ARG A 30 22.93 2.97 -9.55
CA ARG A 30 22.11 3.81 -10.46
C ARG A 30 22.84 5.09 -10.83
N THR A 31 22.89 5.42 -12.12
CA THR A 31 23.56 6.64 -12.62
C THR A 31 22.89 7.94 -12.17
N SER A 32 21.55 7.96 -12.05
CA SER A 32 20.73 9.07 -11.51
C SER A 32 20.73 10.39 -12.28
N HIS A 33 21.69 10.63 -13.19
CA HIS A 33 21.79 11.84 -14.00
C HIS A 33 20.63 11.99 -14.98
N ASP A 34 20.16 10.88 -15.54
CA ASP A 34 19.01 10.80 -16.44
C ASP A 34 17.73 11.35 -15.80
N ARG A 35 17.42 10.90 -14.58
CA ARG A 35 16.28 11.38 -13.78
C ARG A 35 16.45 12.84 -13.36
N LEU A 36 17.69 13.25 -13.05
CA LEU A 36 17.99 14.62 -12.62
C LEU A 36 17.65 15.65 -13.69
N VAL A 37 17.82 15.33 -14.99
CA VAL A 37 17.45 16.25 -16.09
C VAL A 37 15.95 16.59 -16.04
N HIS A 38 15.08 15.60 -15.87
CA HIS A 38 13.64 15.83 -15.78
C HIS A 38 13.27 16.61 -14.50
N ILE A 39 13.82 16.19 -13.36
CA ILE A 39 13.55 16.81 -12.05
C ILE A 39 13.97 18.30 -12.05
N THR A 40 15.14 18.62 -12.60
CA THR A 40 15.63 20.01 -12.65
C THR A 40 14.85 20.87 -13.63
N SER A 41 14.36 20.31 -14.75
CA SER A 41 13.48 21.02 -15.67
C SER A 41 12.15 21.40 -15.00
N ILE A 42 11.52 20.45 -14.29
CA ILE A 42 10.30 20.69 -13.54
C ILE A 42 10.54 21.71 -12.43
N TYR A 43 11.65 21.57 -11.67
CA TYR A 43 12.03 22.53 -10.63
C TYR A 43 12.03 23.97 -11.16
N LYS A 44 12.67 24.22 -12.31
CA LYS A 44 12.76 25.57 -12.90
C LYS A 44 11.39 26.11 -13.31
N VAL A 45 10.52 25.26 -13.86
CA VAL A 45 9.15 25.66 -14.20
C VAL A 45 8.37 26.02 -12.95
N VAL A 46 8.42 25.19 -11.90
CA VAL A 46 7.70 25.45 -10.65
C VAL A 46 8.28 26.67 -9.92
N GLU A 47 9.60 26.85 -9.90
CA GLU A 47 10.26 28.04 -9.34
C GLU A 47 9.76 29.32 -10.03
N LYS A 48 9.67 29.31 -11.37
CA LYS A 48 9.13 30.43 -12.14
C LYS A 48 7.65 30.70 -11.79
N ILE A 49 6.84 29.66 -11.65
CA ILE A 49 5.40 29.78 -11.29
C ILE A 49 5.21 30.29 -9.85
N GLN A 50 6.10 29.92 -8.93
CA GLN A 50 6.04 30.33 -7.53
C GLN A 50 6.75 31.67 -7.25
N GLU A 51 7.53 32.17 -8.20
CA GLU A 51 8.35 33.39 -8.10
C GLU A 51 9.32 33.39 -6.90
N ARG A 52 9.77 32.20 -6.50
CA ARG A 52 10.75 31.98 -5.43
C ARG A 52 11.35 30.58 -5.52
N SER A 53 12.53 30.39 -4.94
CA SER A 53 13.13 29.07 -4.79
C SER A 53 12.23 28.12 -3.98
N LEU A 54 12.30 26.84 -4.32
CA LEU A 54 11.37 25.84 -3.82
C LEU A 54 11.84 25.17 -2.53
N LYS A 55 10.87 24.75 -1.73
CA LYS A 55 11.07 23.82 -0.62
C LYS A 55 10.84 22.40 -1.11
N VAL A 56 11.85 21.56 -0.99
CA VAL A 56 11.86 20.19 -1.52
C VAL A 56 11.92 19.17 -0.38
N LEU A 57 11.09 18.15 -0.47
CA LEU A 57 11.20 16.95 0.37
C LEU A 57 11.65 15.77 -0.51
N ASP A 58 12.71 15.09 -0.10
CA ASP A 58 13.26 13.92 -0.80
C ASP A 58 13.10 12.67 0.06
N LEU A 59 12.14 11.81 -0.32
CA LEU A 59 11.76 10.62 0.43
C LEU A 59 12.59 9.41 -0.01
N GLY A 60 13.39 8.86 0.90
CA GLY A 60 14.37 7.83 0.57
C GLY A 60 15.54 8.45 -0.19
N CYS A 61 16.17 9.48 0.38
CA CYS A 61 17.16 10.29 -0.32
C CYS A 61 18.48 9.54 -0.62
N ALA A 62 18.70 8.37 -0.03
CA ALA A 62 19.94 7.60 -0.12
C ALA A 62 21.17 8.48 0.14
N GLN A 63 22.15 8.49 -0.77
CA GLN A 63 23.37 9.30 -0.65
C GLN A 63 23.17 10.78 -1.02
N GLY A 64 21.93 11.24 -1.21
CA GLY A 64 21.57 12.65 -1.30
C GLY A 64 21.86 13.30 -2.65
N PHE A 65 22.09 12.51 -3.72
CA PHE A 65 22.47 13.02 -5.03
C PHE A 65 21.46 14.04 -5.58
N PHE A 66 20.17 13.70 -5.58
CA PHE A 66 19.12 14.61 -6.05
C PHE A 66 18.95 15.82 -5.13
N SER A 67 18.92 15.57 -3.82
CA SER A 67 18.83 16.59 -2.80
C SER A 67 19.91 17.68 -2.93
N LEU A 68 21.18 17.29 -3.04
CA LEU A 68 22.30 18.23 -3.13
C LEU A 68 22.36 18.96 -4.47
N ASN A 69 22.02 18.29 -5.59
CA ASN A 69 21.90 18.97 -6.88
C ASN A 69 20.78 20.01 -6.89
N LEU A 70 19.64 19.75 -6.24
CA LEU A 70 18.57 20.73 -6.10
C LEU A 70 18.96 21.88 -5.14
N ALA A 71 19.67 21.58 -4.06
CA ALA A 71 20.20 22.62 -3.16
C ALA A 71 21.20 23.53 -3.90
N ALA A 72 22.02 22.98 -4.80
CA ALA A 72 22.92 23.75 -5.67
C ALA A 72 22.18 24.69 -6.64
N LEU A 73 20.92 24.39 -6.97
CA LEU A 73 20.04 25.29 -7.73
C LEU A 73 19.34 26.34 -6.86
N GLY A 74 19.59 26.35 -5.53
CA GLY A 74 19.01 27.30 -4.59
C GLY A 74 17.81 26.77 -3.78
N ALA A 75 17.44 25.50 -3.95
CA ALA A 75 16.34 24.89 -3.20
C ALA A 75 16.64 24.80 -1.69
N SER A 76 15.58 24.86 -0.89
CA SER A 76 15.62 24.42 0.51
C SER A 76 15.20 22.97 0.58
N VAL A 77 16.10 22.05 0.92
CA VAL A 77 15.89 20.61 0.79
C VAL A 77 15.83 19.91 2.15
N HIS A 78 14.90 18.97 2.29
CA HIS A 78 14.85 18.03 3.39
C HIS A 78 14.91 16.60 2.85
N GLY A 79 16.01 15.90 3.09
CA GLY A 79 16.16 14.49 2.74
C GLY A 79 15.88 13.56 3.92
N ILE A 80 15.10 12.51 3.68
CA ILE A 80 14.77 11.48 4.66
C ILE A 80 15.31 10.14 4.19
N ASP A 81 16.03 9.41 5.04
CA ASP A 81 16.43 8.03 4.78
C ASP A 81 16.39 7.19 6.05
N TYR A 82 16.07 5.91 5.91
CA TYR A 82 15.96 4.98 7.05
C TYR A 82 17.31 4.33 7.41
N LEU A 83 18.36 4.52 6.62
CA LEU A 83 19.71 4.07 6.92
C LEU A 83 20.55 5.24 7.44
N GLU A 84 21.07 5.12 8.65
CA GLU A 84 21.88 6.16 9.28
C GLU A 84 23.17 6.43 8.49
N GLN A 85 23.76 5.40 7.89
CA GLN A 85 24.95 5.50 7.05
C GLN A 85 24.73 6.41 5.82
N ASN A 86 23.57 6.31 5.17
CA ASN A 86 23.19 7.20 4.07
C ASN A 86 23.11 8.65 4.54
N VAL A 87 22.44 8.88 5.67
CA VAL A 87 22.28 10.21 6.25
C VAL A 87 23.62 10.82 6.70
N GLU A 88 24.53 10.02 7.25
CA GLU A 88 25.89 10.46 7.61
C GLU A 88 26.70 10.89 6.39
N VAL A 89 26.61 10.17 5.26
CA VAL A 89 27.20 10.59 3.98
C VAL A 89 26.62 11.94 3.54
N CYS A 90 25.29 12.07 3.50
CA CYS A 90 24.62 13.31 3.12
C CYS A 90 25.03 14.52 3.99
N ARG A 91 25.12 14.33 5.32
CA ARG A 91 25.57 15.37 6.26
C ARG A 91 27.04 15.73 6.06
N THR A 92 27.88 14.76 5.70
CA THR A 92 29.30 15.00 5.41
C THR A 92 29.45 15.81 4.13
N LEU A 93 28.74 15.44 3.06
CA LEU A 93 28.70 16.20 1.80
C LEU A 93 28.14 17.62 2.02
N LEU A 94 27.10 17.76 2.83
CA LEU A 94 26.56 19.09 3.17
C LEU A 94 27.58 19.97 3.91
N ALA A 95 28.44 19.40 4.74
CA ALA A 95 29.48 20.16 5.44
C ALA A 95 30.54 20.73 4.48
N GLU A 96 30.71 20.14 3.30
CA GLU A 96 31.58 20.64 2.22
C GLU A 96 30.93 21.79 1.44
N HIS A 97 29.60 21.94 1.55
CA HIS A 97 28.78 22.94 0.86
C HIS A 97 27.93 23.76 1.85
N PRO A 98 28.55 24.57 2.74
CA PRO A 98 27.85 25.31 3.79
C PRO A 98 26.83 26.35 3.27
N GLU A 99 26.90 26.72 1.99
CA GLU A 99 25.96 27.59 1.30
C GLU A 99 24.61 26.91 0.97
N PHE A 100 24.57 25.57 0.96
CA PHE A 100 23.36 24.82 0.65
C PHE A 100 22.36 24.84 1.80
N LYS A 101 21.10 25.10 1.47
CA LYS A 101 19.99 25.01 2.42
C LYS A 101 19.43 23.60 2.43
N ALA A 102 20.17 22.65 3.00
CA ALA A 102 19.71 21.28 3.12
C ALA A 102 19.71 20.78 4.56
N GLN A 103 18.84 19.82 4.86
CA GLN A 103 18.85 19.06 6.10
C GLN A 103 18.56 17.59 5.80
N PHE A 104 19.20 16.69 6.55
CA PHE A 104 19.05 15.24 6.38
C PHE A 104 18.69 14.57 7.70
N THR A 105 17.59 13.84 7.68
CA THR A 105 17.00 13.22 8.87
C THR A 105 16.96 11.70 8.70
N PHE A 106 17.44 11.01 9.74
CA PHE A 106 17.29 9.57 9.87
C PHE A 106 15.87 9.26 10.35
N GLY A 107 15.14 8.46 9.60
CA GLY A 107 13.80 8.03 9.96
C GLY A 107 13.05 7.39 8.79
N LYS A 108 11.85 6.87 9.08
CA LYS A 108 11.07 6.15 8.08
C LYS A 108 10.13 7.08 7.32
N VAL A 109 10.00 6.88 6.02
CA VAL A 109 9.21 7.75 5.13
C VAL A 109 7.76 7.89 5.58
N GLU A 110 7.12 6.83 6.07
CA GLU A 110 5.72 6.84 6.51
C GLU A 110 5.46 7.83 7.66
N GLU A 111 6.43 8.01 8.57
CA GLU A 111 6.31 8.92 9.72
C GLU A 111 6.32 10.40 9.27
N PHE A 112 7.04 10.70 8.19
CA PHE A 112 7.11 12.04 7.63
C PHE A 112 5.93 12.35 6.73
N LEU A 113 5.47 11.37 5.93
CA LEU A 113 4.35 11.56 5.01
C LEU A 113 3.07 12.02 5.73
N GLU A 114 2.77 11.41 6.89
CA GLU A 114 1.57 11.74 7.67
C GLU A 114 1.67 13.12 8.35
N SER A 115 2.89 13.64 8.57
CA SER A 115 3.14 14.91 9.25
C SER A 115 3.38 16.10 8.32
N VAL A 116 3.34 15.91 6.99
CA VAL A 116 3.45 17.03 6.05
C VAL A 116 2.27 17.97 6.21
N GLU A 117 2.55 19.26 6.40
CA GLU A 117 1.55 20.33 6.46
C GLU A 117 1.36 21.03 5.10
N PRO A 118 0.17 21.59 4.81
CA PRO A 118 -0.06 22.36 3.58
C PRO A 118 0.96 23.50 3.40
N GLY A 119 1.57 23.57 2.22
CA GLY A 119 2.56 24.62 1.88
C GLY A 119 3.92 24.47 2.58
N GLN A 120 4.14 23.38 3.33
CA GLN A 120 5.45 23.09 3.93
C GLN A 120 6.50 22.78 2.86
N TYR A 121 6.11 22.03 1.83
CA TYR A 121 6.94 21.70 0.66
C TYR A 121 6.20 22.02 -0.63
N ASP A 122 6.94 22.47 -1.63
CA ASP A 122 6.42 22.74 -2.97
C ASP A 122 6.58 21.51 -3.86
N LEU A 123 7.72 20.84 -3.76
CA LEU A 123 8.11 19.69 -4.57
C LEU A 123 8.47 18.51 -3.67
N VAL A 124 7.93 17.33 -3.97
CA VAL A 124 8.27 16.09 -3.27
C VAL A 124 8.79 15.05 -4.26
N LEU A 125 9.92 14.45 -3.92
CA LEU A 125 10.52 13.33 -4.63
C LEU A 125 10.23 12.03 -3.88
N GLY A 126 9.86 10.99 -4.63
CA GLY A 126 9.72 9.63 -4.11
C GLY A 126 10.21 8.62 -5.13
N LEU A 127 11.52 8.49 -5.25
CA LEU A 127 12.16 7.74 -6.32
C LEU A 127 12.50 6.33 -5.86
N SER A 128 11.88 5.31 -6.45
CA SER A 128 12.14 3.90 -6.11
C SER A 128 11.99 3.60 -4.61
N VAL A 129 11.04 4.23 -3.91
CA VAL A 129 10.85 4.06 -2.45
C VAL A 129 9.49 3.46 -2.08
N PHE A 130 8.43 3.80 -2.83
CA PHE A 130 7.05 3.45 -2.45
C PHE A 130 6.74 1.95 -2.52
N HIS A 131 7.51 1.17 -3.27
CA HIS A 131 7.27 -0.28 -3.40
C HIS A 131 7.51 -1.03 -2.08
N HIS A 132 8.44 -0.57 -1.24
CA HIS A 132 8.63 -1.07 0.12
C HIS A 132 7.41 -0.76 1.00
N LEU A 133 6.92 0.49 0.92
CA LEU A 133 5.76 0.93 1.69
C LEU A 133 4.48 0.21 1.25
N VAL A 134 4.32 -0.06 -0.04
CA VAL A 134 3.18 -0.83 -0.57
C VAL A 134 3.23 -2.27 -0.07
N TYR A 135 4.41 -2.89 -0.05
CA TYR A 135 4.60 -4.24 0.47
C TYR A 135 4.28 -4.33 1.97
N ASP A 136 4.75 -3.36 2.76
CA ASP A 136 4.60 -3.39 4.22
C ASP A 136 3.21 -2.91 4.70
N LEU A 137 2.63 -1.89 4.06
CA LEU A 137 1.45 -1.18 4.53
C LEU A 137 0.21 -1.37 3.64
N GLY A 138 0.38 -1.95 2.46
CA GLY A 138 -0.68 -2.19 1.48
C GLY A 138 -0.94 -1.01 0.53
N LYS A 139 -1.22 -1.32 -0.74
CA LYS A 139 -1.46 -0.35 -1.82
C LYS A 139 -2.56 0.67 -1.53
N GLU A 140 -3.64 0.27 -0.85
CA GLU A 140 -4.76 1.15 -0.51
C GLU A 140 -4.37 2.28 0.45
N ARG A 141 -3.59 1.93 1.48
CA ARG A 141 -3.11 2.92 2.45
C ARG A 141 -2.16 3.91 1.78
N ILE A 142 -1.22 3.41 0.99
CA ILE A 142 -0.24 4.25 0.30
C ILE A 142 -0.90 5.18 -0.71
N LYS A 143 -1.89 4.68 -1.46
CA LYS A 143 -2.71 5.51 -2.34
C LYS A 143 -3.36 6.67 -1.57
N ALA A 144 -4.01 6.40 -0.45
CA ALA A 144 -4.64 7.44 0.38
C ALA A 144 -3.63 8.47 0.92
N VAL A 145 -2.43 8.03 1.31
CA VAL A 145 -1.36 8.92 1.79
C VAL A 145 -0.84 9.82 0.67
N ILE A 146 -0.57 9.27 -0.52
CA ILE A 146 -0.13 10.07 -1.67
C ILE A 146 -1.22 11.05 -2.11
N GLU A 147 -2.48 10.64 -2.11
CA GLU A 147 -3.61 11.54 -2.39
C GLU A 147 -3.65 12.72 -1.43
N GLN A 148 -3.53 12.49 -0.12
CA GLN A 148 -3.46 13.56 0.86
C GLN A 148 -2.23 14.46 0.66
N LEU A 149 -1.08 13.88 0.32
CA LEU A 149 0.14 14.62 0.04
C LEU A 149 -0.05 15.56 -1.17
N LEU A 150 -0.65 15.08 -2.27
CA LEU A 150 -0.91 15.84 -3.50
C LEU A 150 -1.82 17.07 -3.28
N HIS A 151 -2.61 17.10 -2.20
CA HIS A 151 -3.39 18.29 -1.82
C HIS A 151 -2.57 19.34 -1.08
N LYS A 152 -1.41 18.98 -0.53
CA LYS A 152 -0.58 19.83 0.34
C LYS A 152 0.60 20.47 -0.37
N ILE A 153 1.01 19.90 -1.51
CA ILE A 153 2.21 20.27 -2.27
C ILE A 153 1.85 20.75 -3.68
N THR A 154 2.79 21.39 -4.37
CA THR A 154 2.59 21.83 -5.76
C THR A 154 2.86 20.70 -6.75
N VAL A 155 3.93 19.93 -6.59
CA VAL A 155 4.28 18.85 -7.52
C VAL A 155 4.90 17.66 -6.81
N PHE A 156 4.53 16.47 -7.24
CA PHE A 156 5.11 15.20 -6.83
C PHE A 156 5.82 14.56 -8.03
N ILE A 157 7.03 14.06 -7.82
CA ILE A 157 7.76 13.27 -8.81
C ILE A 157 8.08 11.91 -8.21
N GLY A 158 7.59 10.84 -8.83
CA GLY A 158 7.73 9.49 -8.32
C GLY A 158 8.27 8.53 -9.37
N GLU A 159 9.21 7.67 -8.97
CA GLU A 159 9.65 6.53 -9.78
C GLU A 159 9.10 5.26 -9.14
N PHE A 160 8.29 4.51 -9.88
CA PHE A 160 7.54 3.39 -9.32
C PHE A 160 8.08 2.05 -9.80
N ALA A 161 8.18 1.12 -8.86
CA ALA A 161 8.46 -0.26 -9.18
C ALA A 161 7.23 -0.94 -9.77
N LEU A 162 7.44 -2.00 -10.55
CA LEU A 162 6.40 -2.70 -11.28
C LEU A 162 6.09 -4.07 -10.69
N ALA A 163 4.85 -4.54 -10.87
CA ALA A 163 4.41 -5.84 -10.35
C ALA A 163 5.11 -7.02 -11.05
N GLU A 164 5.57 -6.80 -12.27
CA GLU A 164 6.30 -7.74 -13.11
C GLU A 164 7.75 -7.93 -12.66
N GLU A 165 8.27 -7.09 -11.75
CA GLU A 165 9.62 -7.26 -11.23
C GLU A 165 9.74 -8.60 -10.48
N PRO A 166 10.76 -9.44 -10.80
CA PRO A 166 10.92 -10.80 -10.27
C PRO A 166 11.48 -10.80 -8.84
N LEU A 167 10.88 -9.99 -7.97
CA LEU A 167 11.27 -9.77 -6.58
C LEU A 167 10.11 -10.08 -5.65
N TYR A 168 10.41 -10.42 -4.41
CA TYR A 168 9.43 -10.90 -3.42
C TYR A 168 8.27 -9.91 -3.17
N TRP A 169 8.49 -8.62 -3.40
CA TRP A 169 7.50 -7.55 -3.21
C TRP A 169 6.71 -7.21 -4.49
N GLY A 170 7.09 -7.76 -5.65
CA GLY A 170 6.43 -7.51 -6.94
C GLY A 170 4.93 -7.81 -6.92
N PRO A 171 4.49 -9.00 -6.45
CA PRO A 171 3.06 -9.35 -6.39
C PRO A 171 2.18 -8.43 -5.52
N ALA A 172 2.77 -7.65 -4.60
CA ALA A 172 2.02 -6.69 -3.78
C ALA A 172 1.76 -5.36 -4.50
N GLN A 173 2.51 -5.06 -5.57
CA GLN A 173 2.37 -3.82 -6.33
C GLN A 173 1.06 -3.81 -7.14
N PRO A 174 0.50 -2.63 -7.42
CA PRO A 174 -0.60 -2.53 -8.37
C PRO A 174 -0.15 -2.97 -9.77
N GLN A 175 -1.08 -3.54 -10.56
CA GLN A 175 -0.83 -3.87 -11.98
C GLN A 175 -0.43 -2.64 -12.79
N ASP A 176 -0.96 -1.48 -12.42
CA ASP A 176 -0.62 -0.20 -13.02
C ASP A 176 -0.14 0.76 -11.91
N PRO A 177 1.11 1.24 -11.92
CA PRO A 177 1.62 2.15 -10.89
C PRO A 177 0.84 3.47 -10.82
N ARG A 178 0.17 3.88 -11.90
CA ARG A 178 -0.71 5.06 -11.89
C ARG A 178 -1.84 4.92 -10.90
N TYR A 179 -2.19 3.72 -10.45
CA TYR A 179 -3.14 3.50 -9.37
C TYR A 179 -2.85 4.36 -8.13
N LEU A 180 -1.57 4.54 -7.78
CA LEU A 180 -1.14 5.28 -6.59
C LEU A 180 -1.27 6.80 -6.71
N ILE A 181 -1.27 7.32 -7.94
CA ILE A 181 -1.24 8.77 -8.25
C ILE A 181 -2.38 9.22 -9.16
N GLY A 182 -3.30 8.32 -9.51
CA GLY A 182 -4.29 8.50 -10.56
C GLY A 182 -5.33 9.59 -10.28
N ASN A 183 -5.58 9.90 -9.00
CA ASN A 183 -6.50 10.96 -8.58
C ASN A 183 -5.91 12.37 -8.69
N SER A 184 -4.65 12.50 -9.12
CA SER A 184 -4.08 13.80 -9.44
C SER A 184 -4.76 14.42 -10.65
N ALA A 185 -4.91 15.76 -10.66
CA ALA A 185 -5.40 16.49 -11.82
C ALA A 185 -4.50 16.28 -13.03
N PHE A 186 -3.21 16.60 -12.88
CA PHE A 186 -2.17 16.39 -13.87
C PHE A 186 -1.34 15.16 -13.54
N LEU A 187 -1.14 14.31 -14.54
CA LEU A 187 -0.33 13.10 -14.49
C LEU A 187 0.32 12.92 -15.85
N HIS A 188 1.64 12.70 -15.86
CA HIS A 188 2.42 12.50 -17.08
C HIS A 188 3.62 11.58 -16.83
N GLU A 189 3.86 10.64 -17.74
CA GLU A 189 5.04 9.76 -17.75
C GLU A 189 6.21 10.48 -18.41
N LEU A 190 7.20 10.87 -17.62
CA LEU A 190 8.36 11.62 -18.09
C LEU A 190 9.34 10.75 -18.86
N SER A 191 9.55 9.53 -18.38
CA SER A 191 10.60 8.62 -18.86
C SER A 191 10.48 7.25 -18.19
N ARG A 192 11.20 6.27 -18.74
CA ARG A 192 11.42 4.95 -18.13
C ARG A 192 12.91 4.72 -17.94
N HIS A 193 13.29 4.18 -16.79
CA HIS A 193 14.69 3.98 -16.43
C HIS A 193 14.97 2.53 -16.03
N PRO A 194 16.06 1.91 -16.52
CA PRO A 194 16.42 0.56 -16.14
C PRO A 194 16.76 0.48 -14.65
N THR A 195 16.51 -0.69 -14.07
CA THR A 195 16.97 -1.04 -12.73
C THR A 195 18.23 -1.89 -12.82
N HIS A 196 18.99 -1.97 -11.73
CA HIS A 196 20.09 -2.94 -11.61
C HIS A 196 19.61 -4.32 -11.13
N LEU A 197 18.30 -4.48 -10.89
CA LEU A 197 17.71 -5.65 -10.25
C LEU A 197 17.07 -6.61 -11.26
N ALA A 198 16.51 -6.08 -12.35
CA ALA A 198 15.83 -6.84 -13.39
C ALA A 198 15.88 -6.09 -14.74
N ASP A 199 15.68 -6.82 -15.83
CA ASP A 199 15.53 -6.28 -17.19
C ASP A 199 14.14 -5.66 -17.40
N ILE A 200 13.80 -4.73 -16.51
CA ILE A 200 12.54 -4.00 -16.46
C ILE A 200 12.87 -2.53 -16.18
N GLN A 201 12.17 -1.65 -16.89
CA GLN A 201 12.32 -0.20 -16.72
C GLN A 201 11.18 0.36 -15.88
N ARG A 202 11.55 1.10 -14.84
CA ARG A 202 10.60 1.77 -13.95
C ARG A 202 10.16 3.10 -14.55
N PRO A 203 8.86 3.39 -14.60
CA PRO A 203 8.36 4.68 -15.05
C PRO A 203 8.59 5.77 -13.99
N LEU A 204 8.99 6.94 -14.46
CA LEU A 204 9.07 8.18 -13.71
C LEU A 204 7.86 9.04 -14.07
N TYR A 205 7.02 9.35 -13.09
CA TYR A 205 5.85 10.19 -13.26
C TYR A 205 6.03 11.54 -12.58
N VAL A 206 5.42 12.56 -13.18
CA VAL A 206 5.06 13.81 -12.50
C VAL A 206 3.56 13.83 -12.25
N ALA A 207 3.17 14.23 -11.04
CA ALA A 207 1.78 14.38 -10.64
C ALA A 207 1.56 15.72 -9.91
N SER A 208 0.42 16.38 -10.17
CA SER A 208 0.08 17.65 -9.53
C SER A 208 -1.43 17.91 -9.54
N ASN A 209 -1.92 18.62 -8.52
CA ASN A 209 -3.27 19.19 -8.49
C ASN A 209 -3.31 20.68 -8.81
N GLN A 210 -2.14 21.31 -9.04
CA GLN A 210 -2.01 22.77 -9.12
C GLN A 210 -1.43 23.24 -10.45
N ILE A 211 -0.57 22.44 -11.08
CA ILE A 211 0.14 22.80 -12.31
C ILE A 211 0.12 21.64 -13.30
N TRP A 212 0.29 21.94 -14.58
CA TRP A 212 0.65 20.96 -15.59
C TRP A 212 2.08 21.19 -16.06
N TYR A 213 2.72 20.17 -16.63
CA TYR A 213 4.08 20.25 -17.17
C TYR A 213 4.26 19.32 -18.36
N LEU A 214 4.63 19.85 -19.53
CA LEU A 214 4.96 19.09 -20.74
C LEU A 214 6.13 19.77 -21.47
N ASP A 215 7.16 18.98 -21.81
CA ASP A 215 8.32 19.41 -22.62
C ASP A 215 8.98 20.73 -22.18
N GLY A 216 9.11 20.95 -20.87
CA GLY A 216 9.73 22.17 -20.32
C GLY A 216 8.81 23.38 -20.22
N ILE A 217 7.53 23.22 -20.59
CA ILE A 217 6.48 24.24 -20.45
C ILE A 217 5.54 23.81 -19.33
N GLY A 218 5.07 24.75 -18.52
CA GLY A 218 4.03 24.50 -17.52
C GLY A 218 3.44 25.79 -16.96
N GLN A 219 2.18 25.71 -16.50
CA GLN A 219 1.45 26.80 -15.89
C GLN A 219 0.50 26.26 -14.81
N ARG A 220 -0.04 27.17 -13.98
CA ARG A 220 -1.11 26.83 -13.04
C ARG A 220 -2.36 26.37 -13.79
N ILE A 221 -2.96 25.30 -13.31
CA ILE A 221 -4.24 24.80 -13.80
C ILE A 221 -5.33 25.74 -13.28
N LEU A 222 -6.06 26.39 -14.18
CA LEU A 222 -7.29 27.12 -13.83
C LEU A 222 -8.45 26.15 -13.71
N SER A 223 -8.55 25.22 -14.66
CA SER A 223 -9.53 24.15 -14.67
C SER A 223 -9.00 22.96 -15.46
N TRP A 224 -9.52 21.78 -15.16
CA TRP A 224 -9.27 20.58 -15.97
C TRP A 224 -10.51 19.70 -15.98
N THR A 225 -10.62 18.85 -16.99
CA THR A 225 -11.74 17.92 -17.15
C THR A 225 -11.28 16.65 -17.88
N PRO A 226 -11.81 15.46 -17.53
CA PRO A 226 -11.60 14.24 -18.31
C PRO A 226 -12.51 14.17 -19.56
N ASP A 227 -13.54 15.01 -19.61
CA ASP A 227 -14.55 15.05 -20.67
C ASP A 227 -14.33 16.25 -21.58
N SER A 228 -14.44 16.05 -22.90
CA SER A 228 -14.29 17.13 -23.91
C SER A 228 -15.42 18.16 -23.83
N HIS A 229 -16.61 17.75 -23.39
CA HIS A 229 -17.79 18.61 -23.27
C HIS A 229 -18.84 17.96 -22.34
N ALA A 230 -19.85 18.74 -21.92
CA ALA A 230 -20.88 18.30 -20.97
C ALA A 230 -21.69 17.07 -21.43
N LEU A 231 -21.86 16.88 -22.75
CA LEU A 231 -22.55 15.70 -23.31
C LEU A 231 -21.65 14.46 -23.54
N ALA A 232 -20.36 14.52 -23.19
CA ALA A 232 -19.45 13.39 -23.44
C ALA A 232 -19.72 12.22 -22.49
N ASP A 233 -20.19 12.50 -21.27
CA ASP A 233 -20.68 11.52 -20.29
C ASP A 233 -19.72 10.34 -20.08
N GLY A 234 -18.41 10.61 -19.99
CA GLY A 234 -17.39 9.58 -19.81
C GLY A 234 -17.14 8.71 -21.05
N ALA A 235 -17.47 9.16 -22.27
CA ALA A 235 -17.31 8.41 -23.52
C ALA A 235 -15.92 7.80 -23.72
N HIS A 236 -14.88 8.42 -23.14
CA HIS A 236 -13.49 7.95 -23.24
C HIS A 236 -12.96 7.30 -21.95
N GLN A 237 -13.82 7.03 -20.97
CA GLN A 237 -13.47 6.34 -19.71
C GLN A 237 -12.28 6.96 -18.97
N GLY A 238 -12.15 8.30 -19.00
CA GLY A 238 -11.04 9.02 -18.38
C GLY A 238 -9.69 8.84 -19.10
N ALA A 239 -9.67 8.28 -20.31
CA ALA A 239 -8.47 8.15 -21.14
C ALA A 239 -8.00 9.49 -21.73
N ARG A 240 -8.75 10.57 -21.56
CA ARG A 240 -8.42 11.92 -22.03
C ARG A 240 -8.45 12.87 -20.85
N ARG A 241 -7.56 13.87 -20.86
CA ARG A 241 -7.56 14.99 -19.91
C ARG A 241 -7.31 16.28 -20.68
N TYR A 242 -8.09 17.29 -20.33
CA TYR A 242 -8.01 18.62 -20.90
C TYR A 242 -7.70 19.61 -19.78
N TYR A 243 -6.72 20.48 -19.98
CA TYR A 243 -6.31 21.49 -19.00
C TYR A 243 -6.42 22.88 -19.62
N THR A 244 -6.96 23.81 -18.84
CA THR A 244 -7.02 25.23 -19.17
C THR A 244 -6.13 26.00 -18.21
N SER A 245 -5.34 26.92 -18.77
CA SER A 245 -4.51 27.87 -18.00
C SER A 245 -4.70 29.29 -18.55
N ASP A 246 -3.92 30.27 -18.09
CA ASP A 246 -4.06 31.64 -18.57
C ASP A 246 -3.75 31.71 -20.07
N ASP A 247 -2.64 31.12 -20.51
CA ASP A 247 -2.15 31.25 -21.90
C ASP A 247 -2.34 29.97 -22.74
N TYR A 248 -2.57 28.83 -22.08
CA TYR A 248 -2.49 27.51 -22.71
C TYR A 248 -3.76 26.68 -22.58
N PHE A 249 -4.00 25.88 -23.62
CA PHE A 249 -4.89 24.73 -23.59
C PHE A 249 -4.08 23.46 -23.85
N VAL A 250 -4.30 22.43 -23.03
CA VAL A 250 -3.50 21.21 -23.07
C VAL A 250 -4.40 19.99 -23.18
N LYS A 251 -4.10 19.12 -24.13
CA LYS A 251 -4.70 17.79 -24.28
C LYS A 251 -3.67 16.73 -23.90
N VAL A 252 -4.01 15.80 -23.01
CA VAL A 252 -3.20 14.61 -22.69
C VAL A 252 -4.08 13.37 -22.80
N PHE A 253 -3.80 12.52 -23.78
CA PHE A 253 -4.59 11.33 -24.07
C PHE A 253 -3.77 10.06 -23.87
N ARG A 254 -4.33 9.09 -23.13
CA ARG A 254 -3.77 7.75 -22.98
C ARG A 254 -3.86 6.98 -24.29
N ILE A 255 -2.81 6.25 -24.61
CA ILE A 255 -2.75 5.37 -25.79
C ILE A 255 -2.60 3.89 -25.47
N ASP A 256 -2.42 3.54 -24.20
CA ASP A 256 -2.23 2.18 -23.71
C ASP A 256 -3.54 1.44 -23.37
N GLY A 257 -4.63 1.78 -24.06
CA GLY A 257 -5.95 1.21 -23.83
C GLY A 257 -6.79 1.13 -25.10
N MET A 258 -8.08 0.79 -24.94
CA MET A 258 -9.02 0.57 -26.06
C MET A 258 -9.11 1.75 -27.04
N PHE A 259 -9.01 2.99 -26.54
CA PHE A 259 -9.08 4.21 -27.34
C PHE A 259 -7.75 4.61 -27.97
N GLY A 260 -6.67 3.88 -27.70
CA GLY A 260 -5.32 4.35 -27.96
C GLY A 260 -4.99 4.66 -29.42
N PRO A 261 -5.28 3.77 -30.37
CA PRO A 261 -5.05 4.05 -31.80
C PRO A 261 -5.80 5.30 -32.28
N ARG A 262 -7.03 5.52 -31.79
CA ARG A 262 -7.83 6.71 -32.14
C ARG A 262 -7.24 7.97 -31.51
N ASN A 263 -6.93 7.94 -30.21
CA ASN A 263 -6.34 9.05 -29.47
C ASN A 263 -5.01 9.51 -30.09
N GLN A 264 -4.15 8.56 -30.45
CA GLN A 264 -2.87 8.84 -31.09
C GLN A 264 -3.07 9.50 -32.45
N LYS A 265 -3.95 8.95 -33.28
CA LYS A 265 -4.25 9.47 -34.61
C LYS A 265 -4.81 10.90 -34.54
N GLU A 266 -5.80 11.13 -33.67
CA GLU A 266 -6.49 12.42 -33.51
C GLU A 266 -5.52 13.55 -33.11
N LEU A 267 -4.70 13.35 -32.06
CA LEU A 267 -3.73 14.37 -31.65
C LEU A 267 -2.60 14.56 -32.66
N ALA A 268 -2.19 13.50 -33.37
CA ALA A 268 -1.18 13.62 -34.42
C ALA A 268 -1.69 14.46 -35.60
N GLN A 269 -2.94 14.24 -36.02
CA GLN A 269 -3.60 15.02 -37.06
C GLN A 269 -3.77 16.48 -36.64
N GLU A 270 -4.23 16.72 -35.41
CA GLU A 270 -4.38 18.08 -34.88
C GLU A 270 -3.05 18.83 -34.84
N ALA A 271 -1.99 18.18 -34.35
CA ALA A 271 -0.65 18.75 -34.33
C ALA A 271 -0.11 19.05 -35.74
N GLU A 272 -0.36 18.18 -36.71
CA GLU A 272 0.05 18.38 -38.10
C GLU A 272 -0.67 19.58 -38.73
N PHE A 273 -1.99 19.67 -38.54
CA PHE A 273 -2.81 20.78 -39.02
C PHE A 273 -2.36 22.11 -38.41
N LEU A 274 -2.16 22.17 -37.09
CA LEU A 274 -1.77 23.40 -36.40
C LEU A 274 -0.34 23.87 -36.71
N ARG A 275 0.55 22.97 -37.13
CA ARG A 275 1.90 23.34 -37.59
C ARG A 275 1.88 23.93 -39.00
N HIS A 276 0.91 23.54 -39.83
CA HIS A 276 0.79 23.95 -41.23
C HIS A 276 -0.65 24.36 -41.59
N PRO A 277 -1.21 25.38 -40.91
CA PRO A 277 -2.59 25.78 -41.15
C PRO A 277 -2.75 26.36 -42.56
N PRO A 278 -3.92 26.17 -43.21
CA PRO A 278 -4.18 26.75 -44.51
C PRO A 278 -4.16 28.29 -44.44
N ALA A 279 -3.68 28.92 -45.52
CA ALA A 279 -3.53 30.37 -45.57
C ALA A 279 -4.88 31.08 -45.37
N GLY A 280 -4.93 32.04 -44.45
CA GLY A 280 -6.15 32.81 -44.15
C GLY A 280 -7.14 32.11 -43.22
N PHE A 281 -6.80 30.93 -42.68
CA PHE A 281 -7.56 30.27 -41.63
C PHE A 281 -6.91 30.53 -40.26
N ASP A 282 -7.70 31.06 -39.33
CA ASP A 282 -7.22 31.43 -38.00
C ASP A 282 -7.16 30.19 -37.09
N THR A 283 -6.00 29.91 -36.51
CA THR A 283 -5.75 28.74 -35.66
C THR A 283 -4.97 29.14 -34.43
N PRO A 284 -5.19 28.48 -33.27
CA PRO A 284 -4.36 28.72 -32.10
C PRO A 284 -2.91 28.34 -32.40
N ARG A 285 -1.97 29.07 -31.81
CA ARG A 285 -0.56 28.73 -31.94
C ARG A 285 -0.26 27.35 -31.35
N HIS A 286 0.43 26.50 -32.11
CA HIS A 286 1.05 25.26 -31.60
C HIS A 286 2.32 25.60 -30.80
N PHE A 287 2.46 25.03 -29.60
CA PHE A 287 3.68 25.18 -28.77
C PHE A 287 4.51 23.91 -28.73
N THR A 288 3.89 22.78 -28.33
CA THR A 288 4.54 21.47 -28.34
C THR A 288 3.51 20.36 -28.55
N SER A 289 3.95 19.24 -29.07
CA SER A 289 3.21 17.98 -29.04
C SER A 289 4.17 16.81 -29.11
N GLY A 290 3.80 15.71 -28.49
CA GLY A 290 4.63 14.53 -28.35
C GLY A 290 3.82 13.30 -27.99
N GLY A 291 4.50 12.17 -27.85
CA GLY A 291 3.92 10.93 -27.41
C GLY A 291 4.99 9.94 -26.97
N ASN A 292 4.59 9.01 -26.12
CA ASN A 292 5.37 7.87 -25.66
C ASN A 292 4.48 6.61 -25.73
N ASP A 293 4.92 5.48 -25.17
CA ASP A 293 4.17 4.22 -25.22
C ASP A 293 2.85 4.24 -24.41
N ALA A 294 2.69 5.22 -23.50
CA ALA A 294 1.56 5.32 -22.59
C ALA A 294 0.56 6.42 -22.99
N GLU A 295 1.02 7.53 -23.57
CA GLU A 295 0.20 8.71 -23.85
C GLU A 295 0.71 9.57 -25.02
N SER A 296 -0.18 10.44 -25.51
CA SER A 296 0.06 11.47 -26.51
C SER A 296 -0.44 12.82 -25.98
N TRP A 297 0.24 13.91 -26.29
CA TRP A 297 -0.11 15.23 -25.79
C TRP A 297 0.05 16.35 -26.82
N LEU A 298 -0.71 17.42 -26.60
CA LEU A 298 -0.71 18.63 -27.42
C LEU A 298 -0.89 19.86 -26.52
N VAL A 299 -0.04 20.87 -26.71
CA VAL A 299 -0.12 22.16 -26.04
C VAL A 299 -0.32 23.25 -27.09
N THR A 300 -1.41 24.00 -26.97
CA THR A 300 -1.75 25.11 -27.85
C THR A 300 -1.98 26.39 -27.06
N GLU A 301 -2.03 27.51 -27.76
CA GLU A 301 -2.63 28.74 -27.25
C GLU A 301 -4.06 28.47 -26.80
N ARG A 302 -4.44 29.07 -25.66
CA ARG A 302 -5.82 29.07 -25.21
C ARG A 302 -6.63 30.01 -26.11
N ILE A 303 -7.66 29.47 -26.73
CA ILE A 303 -8.69 30.30 -27.35
C ILE A 303 -9.64 30.74 -26.23
N GLU A 304 -9.82 32.05 -26.06
CA GLU A 304 -10.77 32.60 -25.08
C GLU A 304 -12.22 32.47 -25.55
N GLY A 305 -13.12 32.15 -24.64
CA GLY A 305 -14.54 32.03 -24.94
C GLY A 305 -15.25 30.95 -24.15
N GLU A 306 -16.47 30.64 -24.57
CA GLU A 306 -17.31 29.58 -24.03
C GLU A 306 -17.85 28.69 -25.14
N LEU A 307 -17.99 27.39 -24.87
CA LEU A 307 -18.56 26.45 -25.85
C LEU A 307 -19.99 26.85 -26.20
N LEU A 308 -20.33 26.81 -27.48
CA LEU A 308 -21.67 27.10 -27.97
C LEU A 308 -22.70 26.15 -27.34
N LEU A 309 -22.33 24.89 -27.10
CA LEU A 309 -23.13 23.93 -26.35
C LEU A 309 -23.55 24.46 -24.97
N ASP A 310 -22.62 25.01 -24.20
CA ASP A 310 -22.89 25.47 -22.84
C ASP A 310 -23.80 26.71 -22.83
N VAL A 311 -23.59 27.61 -23.80
CA VAL A 311 -24.42 28.80 -23.98
C VAL A 311 -25.85 28.43 -24.37
N ILE A 312 -26.02 27.43 -25.26
CA ILE A 312 -27.33 26.88 -25.61
C ILE A 312 -27.98 26.20 -24.40
N ALA A 313 -27.23 25.39 -23.65
CA ALA A 313 -27.74 24.68 -22.47
C ALA A 313 -28.25 25.64 -21.38
N ARG A 314 -27.63 26.83 -21.25
CA ARG A 314 -28.08 27.90 -20.35
C ARG A 314 -29.22 28.77 -20.91
N ALA A 315 -29.68 28.49 -22.12
CA ALA A 315 -30.72 29.25 -22.83
C ALA A 315 -30.41 30.75 -22.93
N GLU A 316 -29.13 31.10 -23.10
CA GLU A 316 -28.71 32.50 -23.26
C GLU A 316 -29.12 33.06 -24.63
N PRO A 317 -29.39 34.37 -24.73
CA PRO A 317 -29.65 35.01 -26.02
C PRO A 317 -28.48 34.88 -26.99
N LEU A 318 -28.78 34.40 -28.20
CA LEU A 318 -27.82 34.20 -29.29
C LEU A 318 -28.34 34.80 -30.59
N ASP A 319 -27.49 35.54 -31.29
CA ASP A 319 -27.73 35.83 -32.71
C ASP A 319 -27.41 34.58 -33.53
N LYS A 320 -28.44 33.74 -33.67
CA LYS A 320 -28.39 32.46 -34.38
C LYS A 320 -27.87 32.63 -35.81
N ARG A 321 -28.25 33.72 -36.49
CA ARG A 321 -27.81 33.97 -37.87
C ARG A 321 -26.33 34.32 -37.91
N ALA A 322 -25.87 35.17 -37.00
CA ALA A 322 -24.45 35.52 -36.91
C ALA A 322 -23.57 34.29 -36.65
N VAL A 323 -23.96 33.42 -35.71
CA VAL A 323 -23.25 32.16 -35.41
C VAL A 323 -23.13 31.27 -36.65
N LEU A 324 -24.24 31.06 -37.38
CA LEU A 324 -24.23 30.25 -38.59
C LEU A 324 -23.34 30.84 -39.68
N LEU A 325 -23.38 32.16 -39.89
CA LEU A 325 -22.53 32.84 -40.85
C LEU A 325 -21.05 32.73 -40.50
N ASP A 326 -20.69 32.90 -39.22
CA ASP A 326 -19.31 32.80 -38.77
C ASP A 326 -18.75 31.38 -38.96
N VAL A 327 -19.53 30.35 -38.64
CA VAL A 327 -19.14 28.95 -38.87
C VAL A 327 -19.05 28.65 -40.38
N LEU A 328 -20.02 29.07 -41.18
CA LEU A 328 -20.01 28.85 -42.64
C LEU A 328 -18.80 29.51 -43.33
N ARG A 329 -18.39 30.71 -42.91
CA ARG A 329 -17.18 31.36 -43.44
C ARG A 329 -15.93 30.51 -43.22
N GLN A 330 -15.81 29.90 -42.03
CA GLN A 330 -14.69 29.02 -41.71
C GLN A 330 -14.73 27.71 -42.50
N LEU A 331 -15.91 27.08 -42.60
CA LEU A 331 -16.09 25.85 -43.37
C LEU A 331 -15.86 26.05 -44.87
N ALA A 332 -16.35 27.16 -45.45
CA ALA A 332 -16.10 27.50 -46.84
C ALA A 332 -14.62 27.77 -47.12
N ALA A 333 -13.91 28.42 -46.19
CA ALA A 333 -12.47 28.64 -46.30
C ALA A 333 -11.67 27.32 -46.27
N LEU A 334 -12.06 26.36 -45.42
CA LEU A 334 -11.47 25.03 -45.40
C LEU A 334 -11.75 24.27 -46.71
N GLU A 335 -13.01 24.26 -47.15
CA GLU A 335 -13.46 23.56 -48.36
C GLU A 335 -12.73 24.05 -49.62
N GLN A 336 -12.53 25.37 -49.75
CA GLN A 336 -11.76 25.97 -50.84
C GLN A 336 -10.30 25.48 -50.89
N GLN A 337 -9.74 25.07 -49.75
CA GLN A 337 -8.39 24.52 -49.64
C GLN A 337 -8.37 22.98 -49.66
N GLY A 338 -9.52 22.34 -49.87
CA GLY A 338 -9.64 20.88 -49.90
C GLY A 338 -9.67 20.22 -48.52
N PHE A 339 -9.92 21.00 -47.46
CA PHE A 339 -10.07 20.50 -46.10
C PHE A 339 -11.55 20.49 -45.69
N TYR A 340 -11.90 19.54 -44.83
CA TYR A 340 -13.24 19.38 -44.31
C TYR A 340 -13.19 19.05 -42.83
N HIS A 341 -14.10 19.64 -42.06
CA HIS A 341 -14.28 19.31 -40.65
C HIS A 341 -15.33 18.21 -40.51
N ASP A 342 -14.95 17.05 -39.98
CA ASP A 342 -15.79 15.85 -39.96
C ASP A 342 -16.72 15.75 -38.73
N ASP A 343 -16.56 16.62 -37.72
CA ASP A 343 -17.43 16.68 -36.53
C ASP A 343 -17.96 18.09 -36.24
N VAL A 344 -18.64 18.73 -37.21
CA VAL A 344 -19.26 20.06 -36.99
C VAL A 344 -20.46 19.93 -36.04
N ARG A 345 -20.26 20.32 -34.78
CA ARG A 345 -21.22 20.18 -33.67
C ARG A 345 -21.16 21.40 -32.76
N VAL A 346 -22.20 21.64 -31.98
CA VAL A 346 -22.24 22.75 -31.00
C VAL A 346 -21.16 22.65 -29.91
N TRP A 347 -20.58 21.48 -29.65
CA TRP A 347 -19.45 21.30 -28.74
C TRP A 347 -18.07 21.55 -29.39
N ASN A 348 -18.00 21.64 -30.72
CA ASN A 348 -16.78 21.97 -31.48
C ASN A 348 -16.83 23.41 -32.03
N VAL A 349 -17.69 24.25 -31.45
CA VAL A 349 -17.78 25.68 -31.74
C VAL A 349 -17.65 26.44 -30.44
N MET A 350 -16.78 27.45 -30.41
CA MET A 350 -16.59 28.34 -29.28
C MET A 350 -16.97 29.77 -29.64
N LEU A 351 -17.61 30.47 -28.69
CA LEU A 351 -17.95 31.88 -28.81
C LEU A 351 -16.93 32.72 -28.06
N ASP A 352 -16.26 33.63 -28.74
CA ASP A 352 -15.33 34.57 -28.09
C ASP A 352 -16.08 35.65 -27.28
N SER A 353 -15.33 36.56 -26.62
CA SER A 353 -15.90 37.65 -25.83
C SER A 353 -16.83 38.58 -26.63
N GLY A 354 -16.64 38.65 -27.96
CA GLY A 354 -17.50 39.40 -28.89
C GLY A 354 -18.70 38.61 -29.40
N ARG A 355 -18.92 37.39 -28.90
CA ARG A 355 -19.93 36.41 -29.36
C ARG A 355 -19.72 35.97 -30.82
N LYS A 356 -18.49 36.10 -31.35
CA LYS A 356 -18.14 35.57 -32.67
C LYS A 356 -17.84 34.08 -32.55
N ALA A 357 -18.39 33.28 -33.47
CA ALA A 357 -18.23 31.83 -33.44
C ALA A 357 -16.93 31.38 -34.13
N ARG A 358 -16.21 30.45 -33.51
CA ARG A 358 -14.94 29.88 -34.00
C ARG A 358 -14.97 28.35 -33.90
N LEU A 359 -14.48 27.67 -34.93
CA LEU A 359 -14.28 26.22 -34.88
C LEU A 359 -13.14 25.91 -33.92
N ILE A 360 -13.29 24.82 -33.18
CA ILE A 360 -12.25 24.20 -32.37
C ILE A 360 -12.16 22.71 -32.76
N ASP A 361 -11.29 21.96 -32.08
CA ASP A 361 -11.05 20.54 -32.32
C ASP A 361 -10.51 20.22 -33.73
N PHE A 362 -9.34 20.79 -34.03
CA PHE A 362 -8.72 20.69 -35.35
C PHE A 362 -8.25 19.26 -35.70
N GLY A 363 -8.29 18.31 -34.76
CA GLY A 363 -8.07 16.89 -35.01
C GLY A 363 -9.15 16.25 -35.90
N SER A 364 -10.33 16.86 -35.95
CA SER A 364 -11.44 16.49 -36.84
C SER A 364 -11.35 17.11 -38.24
N ILE A 365 -10.26 17.81 -38.56
CA ILE A 365 -10.05 18.36 -39.90
C ILE A 365 -9.21 17.39 -40.73
N GLY A 366 -9.76 16.99 -41.88
CA GLY A 366 -9.12 16.09 -42.82
C GLY A 366 -9.34 16.50 -44.26
N ASN A 367 -8.94 15.62 -45.18
CA ASN A 367 -9.12 15.81 -46.63
C ASN A 367 -10.29 14.99 -47.21
N GLN A 368 -11.03 14.28 -46.35
CA GLN A 368 -12.19 13.49 -46.75
C GLN A 368 -13.46 14.31 -46.53
N PRO A 369 -14.34 14.46 -47.54
CA PRO A 369 -15.58 15.21 -47.44
C PRO A 369 -16.69 14.39 -46.76
N GLU A 370 -16.38 13.77 -45.63
CA GLU A 370 -17.28 12.87 -44.90
C GLU A 370 -17.30 13.21 -43.40
N ASP A 371 -18.47 13.09 -42.79
CA ASP A 371 -18.66 13.22 -41.34
C ASP A 371 -18.27 11.92 -40.62
N CYS A 372 -17.67 12.04 -39.44
CA CYS A 372 -17.15 10.91 -38.67
C CYS A 372 -18.24 9.95 -38.17
N VAL A 373 -19.50 10.39 -38.14
CA VAL A 373 -20.67 9.59 -37.77
C VAL A 373 -21.80 9.78 -38.77
N TRP A 374 -22.88 9.01 -38.64
CA TRP A 374 -24.09 9.23 -39.42
C TRP A 374 -24.54 10.71 -39.32
N PRO A 375 -24.94 11.36 -40.43
CA PRO A 375 -25.29 10.80 -41.75
C PRO A 375 -24.13 10.65 -42.75
N HIS A 376 -22.87 10.81 -42.34
CA HIS A 376 -21.65 10.80 -43.17
C HIS A 376 -21.57 11.90 -44.24
N ASN A 377 -22.68 12.39 -44.79
CA ASN A 377 -22.67 13.56 -45.66
C ASN A 377 -22.56 14.84 -44.82
N LEU A 378 -21.53 15.63 -45.06
CA LEU A 378 -21.23 16.86 -44.31
C LEU A 378 -22.37 17.87 -44.32
N TYR A 379 -23.05 18.04 -45.45
CA TYR A 379 -24.13 19.03 -45.59
C TYR A 379 -25.40 18.60 -44.85
N LEU A 380 -25.73 17.30 -44.89
CA LEU A 380 -26.82 16.74 -44.07
C LEU A 380 -26.48 16.81 -42.58
N SER A 381 -25.23 16.56 -42.21
CA SER A 381 -24.75 16.71 -40.85
C SER A 381 -24.81 18.18 -40.37
N PHE A 382 -24.51 19.12 -41.26
CA PHE A 382 -24.63 20.55 -41.01
C PHE A 382 -26.09 20.99 -40.81
N MET A 383 -27.07 20.34 -41.45
CA MET A 383 -28.50 20.60 -41.18
C MET A 383 -28.88 20.33 -39.72
N ILE A 384 -28.36 19.24 -39.15
CA ILE A 384 -28.59 18.92 -37.73
C ILE A 384 -27.95 20.01 -36.86
N PHE A 385 -26.74 20.47 -37.20
CA PHE A 385 -26.11 21.60 -36.50
C PHE A 385 -26.94 22.89 -36.61
N VAL A 386 -27.47 23.21 -37.80
CA VAL A 386 -28.38 24.36 -38.00
C VAL A 386 -29.58 24.24 -37.07
N LYS A 387 -30.24 23.07 -37.01
CA LYS A 387 -31.35 22.83 -36.09
C LYS A 387 -30.97 23.09 -34.65
N GLU A 388 -29.86 22.52 -34.18
CA GLU A 388 -29.36 22.67 -32.81
C GLU A 388 -29.22 24.16 -32.45
N VAL A 389 -28.60 24.95 -33.33
CA VAL A 389 -28.40 26.40 -33.14
C VAL A 389 -29.72 27.17 -33.17
N VAL A 390 -30.55 26.96 -34.20
CA VAL A 390 -31.74 27.80 -34.41
C VAL A 390 -32.89 27.47 -33.45
N THR A 391 -32.95 26.24 -32.95
CA THR A 391 -33.93 25.82 -31.95
C THR A 391 -33.44 26.01 -30.52
N GLY A 392 -32.11 25.99 -30.30
CA GLY A 392 -31.52 25.98 -28.97
C GLY A 392 -31.74 24.64 -28.25
N VAL A 393 -32.02 23.57 -28.98
CA VAL A 393 -32.28 22.23 -28.44
C VAL A 393 -31.24 21.28 -29.00
N VAL A 394 -30.45 20.68 -28.11
CA VAL A 394 -29.41 19.70 -28.43
C VAL A 394 -29.83 18.36 -27.83
N ASP A 395 -29.96 17.35 -28.68
CA ASP A 395 -30.29 15.99 -28.25
C ASP A 395 -29.03 15.21 -27.85
N LYS A 396 -29.18 14.16 -27.04
CA LYS A 396 -28.04 13.29 -26.71
C LYS A 396 -27.57 12.57 -27.98
N PRO A 397 -26.25 12.53 -28.25
CA PRO A 397 -25.72 11.93 -29.49
C PRO A 397 -25.73 10.39 -29.48
N THR A 398 -26.00 9.75 -28.34
CA THR A 398 -26.04 8.29 -28.20
C THR A 398 -27.46 7.73 -28.24
N PRO A 399 -27.69 6.55 -28.86
CA PRO A 399 -26.73 5.76 -29.65
C PRO A 399 -26.47 6.32 -31.06
N LEU A 400 -27.32 7.24 -31.52
CA LEU A 400 -27.23 7.88 -32.83
C LEU A 400 -27.48 9.38 -32.68
N ARG A 401 -26.86 10.21 -33.53
CA ARG A 401 -27.16 11.64 -33.60
C ARG A 401 -28.65 11.87 -33.89
N GLU A 402 -29.16 13.05 -33.51
CA GLU A 402 -30.55 13.42 -33.79
C GLU A 402 -30.89 13.27 -35.28
N ILE A 403 -32.06 12.67 -35.54
CA ILE A 403 -32.51 12.38 -36.90
C ILE A 403 -33.31 13.58 -37.41
N ALA A 404 -32.57 14.61 -37.82
CA ALA A 404 -33.11 15.87 -38.32
C ALA A 404 -32.33 16.36 -39.55
N ILE A 405 -32.47 15.62 -40.65
CA ILE A 405 -31.74 15.84 -41.89
C ILE A 405 -32.62 16.44 -42.98
N SER A 406 -33.88 16.75 -42.70
CA SER A 406 -34.81 17.45 -43.58
C SER A 406 -34.95 18.94 -43.23
N PRO A 407 -35.20 19.83 -44.21
CA PRO A 407 -35.33 21.26 -43.95
C PRO A 407 -36.68 21.62 -43.29
N PHE A 408 -37.66 20.71 -43.32
CA PHE A 408 -39.06 21.00 -43.02
C PHE A 408 -39.37 21.19 -41.54
N ASN A 409 -38.51 20.66 -40.66
CA ASN A 409 -38.64 20.80 -39.22
C ASN A 409 -37.88 22.02 -38.67
N LEU A 410 -37.28 22.84 -39.54
CA LEU A 410 -36.59 24.06 -39.14
C LEU A 410 -37.57 25.24 -39.02
N PRO A 411 -37.31 26.21 -38.12
CA PRO A 411 -38.05 27.46 -38.09
C PRO A 411 -37.71 28.35 -39.30
N GLN A 412 -38.66 29.19 -39.72
CA GLN A 412 -38.38 30.23 -40.71
C GLN A 412 -37.42 31.29 -40.15
N PRO A 413 -36.53 31.89 -40.98
CA PRO A 413 -36.36 31.69 -42.43
C PRO A 413 -35.44 30.51 -42.82
N TYR A 414 -34.97 29.71 -41.86
CA TYR A 414 -33.95 28.69 -42.10
C TYR A 414 -34.49 27.46 -42.85
N ALA A 415 -35.78 27.16 -42.71
CA ALA A 415 -36.43 26.13 -43.51
C ALA A 415 -36.36 26.44 -45.01
N ASP A 416 -36.72 27.66 -45.41
CA ASP A 416 -36.67 28.08 -46.82
C ASP A 416 -35.25 28.09 -47.35
N TRP A 417 -34.30 28.58 -46.56
CA TRP A 417 -32.87 28.56 -46.90
C TRP A 417 -32.36 27.14 -47.17
N MET A 418 -32.61 26.19 -46.26
CA MET A 418 -32.16 24.80 -46.45
C MET A 418 -32.96 24.06 -47.52
N ASN A 419 -34.23 24.42 -47.74
CA ASN A 419 -34.99 23.92 -48.89
C ASN A 419 -34.38 24.39 -50.21
N GLY A 420 -33.84 25.61 -50.26
CA GLY A 420 -33.06 26.12 -51.38
C GLY A 420 -31.89 25.19 -51.76
N LEU A 421 -31.14 24.68 -50.77
CA LEU A 421 -30.08 23.67 -51.01
C LEU A 421 -30.65 22.39 -51.62
N TRP A 422 -31.78 21.89 -51.09
CA TRP A 422 -32.42 20.66 -51.55
C TRP A 422 -32.95 20.72 -52.99
N THR A 423 -33.23 21.93 -53.51
CA THR A 423 -33.58 22.12 -54.93
C THR A 423 -32.38 22.03 -55.86
N GLN A 424 -31.15 22.13 -55.36
CA GLN A 424 -29.92 22.01 -56.14
C GLN A 424 -29.48 20.55 -56.26
N PRO A 425 -28.82 20.15 -57.37
CA PRO A 425 -28.23 18.83 -57.47
C PRO A 425 -27.14 18.65 -56.40
N VAL A 426 -27.04 17.45 -55.83
CA VAL A 426 -26.07 17.13 -54.75
C VAL A 426 -24.63 17.47 -55.14
N SER A 427 -24.26 17.35 -56.42
CA SER A 427 -22.94 17.72 -56.93
C SER A 427 -22.62 19.21 -56.86
N ALA A 428 -23.61 20.07 -56.63
CA ALA A 428 -23.45 21.52 -56.46
C ALA A 428 -23.45 21.94 -54.98
N TRP A 429 -23.70 21.00 -54.05
CA TRP A 429 -23.69 21.31 -52.62
C TRP A 429 -22.26 21.65 -52.18
N SER A 430 -22.13 22.77 -51.48
CA SER A 430 -20.88 23.31 -50.95
C SER A 430 -21.19 24.21 -49.75
N PHE A 431 -20.23 24.39 -48.86
CA PHE A 431 -20.34 25.37 -47.78
C PHE A 431 -20.35 26.80 -48.32
N GLN A 432 -19.68 27.06 -49.45
CA GLN A 432 -19.76 28.36 -50.13
C GLN A 432 -21.19 28.67 -50.60
N LEU A 433 -21.89 27.72 -51.22
CA LEU A 433 -23.29 27.90 -51.63
C LEU A 433 -24.20 28.19 -50.43
N LEU A 434 -24.00 27.48 -49.32
CA LEU A 434 -24.74 27.70 -48.07
C LEU A 434 -24.48 29.10 -47.50
N LEU A 435 -23.22 29.55 -47.51
CA LEU A 435 -22.83 30.88 -47.07
C LEU A 435 -23.50 31.97 -47.91
N ASP A 436 -23.32 31.93 -49.23
CA ASP A 436 -23.84 32.94 -50.16
C ASP A 436 -25.37 33.05 -50.08
N SER A 437 -26.05 31.90 -49.99
CA SER A 437 -27.50 31.84 -49.87
C SER A 437 -28.03 32.34 -48.52
N LEU A 438 -27.33 32.08 -47.41
CA LEU A 438 -27.72 32.62 -46.11
C LEU A 438 -27.50 34.13 -46.01
N GLU A 439 -26.42 34.64 -46.62
CA GLU A 439 -26.13 36.07 -46.70
C GLU A 439 -27.21 36.81 -47.51
N ALA A 440 -27.64 36.21 -48.62
CA ALA A 440 -28.72 36.73 -49.46
C ALA A 440 -30.13 36.59 -48.85
N ALA A 441 -30.34 35.62 -47.95
CA ALA A 441 -31.64 35.41 -47.31
C ALA A 441 -32.06 36.62 -46.46
N THR A 442 -33.13 37.31 -46.87
CA THR A 442 -33.72 38.43 -46.13
C THR A 442 -34.55 37.92 -44.95
N ALA A 443 -34.47 38.61 -43.80
CA ALA A 443 -35.13 38.24 -42.54
C ALA A 443 -36.67 38.30 -42.52
N GLY A 444 -37.33 38.38 -43.68
CA GLY A 444 -38.79 38.35 -43.76
C GLY A 444 -39.25 38.18 -45.20
N GLY A 445 -40.14 37.20 -45.42
CA GLY A 445 -40.94 37.14 -46.66
C GLY A 445 -41.11 35.79 -47.33
N GLY A 446 -40.71 34.67 -46.72
CA GLY A 446 -41.07 33.35 -47.25
C GLY A 446 -42.55 33.03 -47.00
N GLU A 447 -43.31 32.71 -48.04
CA GLU A 447 -44.56 31.96 -47.83
C GLU A 447 -44.19 30.62 -47.17
N PRO A 448 -44.95 30.15 -46.15
CA PRO A 448 -44.66 28.87 -45.53
C PRO A 448 -44.57 27.79 -46.61
N VAL A 449 -43.51 26.96 -46.55
CA VAL A 449 -43.33 25.81 -47.44
C VAL A 449 -44.67 25.08 -47.56
N GLN A 450 -45.23 25.02 -48.78
CA GLN A 450 -46.49 24.31 -49.00
C GLN A 450 -46.36 22.89 -48.46
N GLU A 451 -47.32 22.45 -47.64
CA GLU A 451 -47.40 21.07 -47.16
C GLU A 451 -47.61 20.12 -48.35
N THR A 452 -46.51 19.70 -48.96
CA THR A 452 -46.51 18.66 -49.99
C THR A 452 -46.55 17.29 -49.34
N SER A 453 -46.93 16.26 -50.11
CA SER A 453 -46.89 14.88 -49.64
C SER A 453 -45.49 14.46 -49.19
N THR A 454 -44.44 14.99 -49.82
CA THR A 454 -43.04 14.74 -49.45
C THR A 454 -42.70 15.33 -48.08
N VAL A 455 -43.12 16.57 -47.81
CA VAL A 455 -42.94 17.22 -46.50
C VAL A 455 -43.57 16.39 -45.39
N LEU A 456 -44.84 16.01 -45.57
CA LEU A 456 -45.59 15.22 -44.59
C LEU A 456 -44.96 13.84 -44.36
N TRP A 457 -44.52 13.17 -45.43
CA TRP A 457 -43.89 11.85 -45.34
C TRP A 457 -42.54 11.91 -44.63
N MET A 458 -41.68 12.87 -44.98
CA MET A 458 -40.35 13.02 -44.37
C MET A 458 -40.44 13.40 -42.89
N SER A 459 -41.28 14.38 -42.54
CA SER A 459 -41.45 14.81 -41.14
C SER A 459 -42.02 13.68 -40.27
N SER A 460 -42.94 12.87 -40.81
CA SER A 460 -43.50 11.69 -40.14
C SER A 460 -42.45 10.60 -39.91
N ILE A 461 -41.59 10.32 -40.90
CA ILE A 461 -40.52 9.32 -40.78
C ILE A 461 -39.45 9.77 -39.79
N GLU A 462 -38.97 11.00 -39.87
CA GLU A 462 -37.99 11.54 -38.92
C GLU A 462 -38.54 11.45 -37.49
N SER A 463 -39.81 11.82 -37.29
CA SER A 463 -40.46 11.72 -35.99
C SER A 463 -40.54 10.28 -35.48
N ALA A 464 -40.88 9.32 -36.35
CA ALA A 464 -40.95 7.91 -35.98
C ALA A 464 -39.57 7.34 -35.63
N LEU A 465 -38.55 7.64 -36.44
CA LEU A 465 -37.18 7.20 -36.19
C LEU A 465 -36.62 7.82 -34.91
N GLN A 466 -36.92 9.09 -34.65
CA GLN A 466 -36.53 9.77 -33.41
C GLN A 466 -37.20 9.14 -32.19
N ALA A 467 -38.45 8.67 -32.29
CA ALA A 467 -39.12 7.92 -31.22
C ALA A 467 -38.45 6.56 -30.97
N ILE A 468 -38.06 5.84 -32.04
CA ILE A 468 -37.30 4.58 -31.93
C ILE A 468 -35.94 4.80 -31.27
N LYS A 469 -35.21 5.85 -31.66
CA LYS A 469 -33.94 6.24 -31.03
C LYS A 469 -34.11 6.43 -29.52
N LYS A 470 -35.14 7.18 -29.09
CA LYS A 470 -35.41 7.42 -27.66
C LYS A 470 -35.67 6.11 -26.90
N HIS A 471 -36.37 5.17 -27.52
CA HIS A 471 -36.59 3.85 -26.93
C HIS A 471 -35.28 3.05 -26.81
N LEU A 472 -34.45 3.03 -27.85
CA LEU A 472 -33.14 2.37 -27.82
C LEU A 472 -32.24 2.95 -26.71
N HIS A 473 -32.17 4.27 -26.58
CA HIS A 473 -31.39 4.92 -25.53
C HIS A 473 -31.85 4.53 -24.12
N HIS A 474 -33.17 4.38 -23.93
CA HIS A 474 -33.71 3.92 -22.65
C HIS A 474 -33.27 2.49 -22.33
N VAL A 475 -33.32 1.59 -23.32
CA VAL A 475 -32.87 0.19 -23.17
C VAL A 475 -31.36 0.12 -22.86
N GLU A 476 -30.53 0.86 -23.58
CA GLU A 476 -29.07 0.91 -23.31
C GLU A 476 -28.77 1.44 -21.91
N SER A 477 -29.51 2.47 -21.47
CA SER A 477 -29.34 3.03 -20.13
C SER A 477 -29.65 2.01 -19.03
N GLU A 478 -30.68 1.19 -19.21
CA GLU A 478 -31.01 0.10 -18.28
C GLU A 478 -29.95 -1.02 -18.29
N GLU A 479 -29.41 -1.36 -19.45
CA GLU A 479 -28.33 -2.34 -19.58
C GLU A 479 -27.06 -1.87 -18.85
N ILE A 480 -26.64 -0.62 -19.08
CA ILE A 480 -25.48 -0.02 -18.41
C ILE A 480 -25.69 -0.01 -16.90
N ALA A 481 -26.86 0.44 -16.42
CA ALA A 481 -27.16 0.46 -14.99
C ALA A 481 -27.09 -0.95 -14.36
N THR A 482 -27.59 -1.96 -15.07
CA THR A 482 -27.54 -3.37 -14.63
C THR A 482 -26.10 -3.88 -14.59
N ARG A 483 -25.30 -3.58 -15.61
CA ARG A 483 -23.89 -3.97 -15.68
C ARG A 483 -23.05 -3.32 -14.59
N SER A 484 -23.22 -2.01 -14.35
CA SER A 484 -22.54 -1.31 -13.25
C SER A 484 -22.91 -1.89 -11.89
N ALA A 485 -24.17 -2.31 -11.69
CA ALA A 485 -24.58 -2.98 -10.46
C ALA A 485 -23.90 -4.35 -10.29
N ILE A 486 -23.68 -5.10 -11.38
CA ILE A 486 -22.93 -6.36 -11.37
C ILE A 486 -21.45 -6.10 -11.02
N ASP A 487 -20.81 -5.12 -11.66
CA ASP A 487 -19.40 -4.80 -11.42
C ASP A 487 -19.15 -4.34 -9.98
N ALA A 488 -20.04 -3.49 -9.42
CA ALA A 488 -19.97 -3.08 -8.03
C ALA A 488 -20.06 -4.29 -7.08
N ARG A 489 -20.88 -5.29 -7.42
CA ARG A 489 -21.03 -6.52 -6.64
C ARG A 489 -19.81 -7.42 -6.76
N LEU A 490 -19.18 -7.49 -7.93
CA LEU A 490 -17.91 -8.20 -8.14
C LEU A 490 -16.78 -7.57 -7.33
N LYS A 491 -16.65 -6.25 -7.35
CA LYS A 491 -15.64 -5.52 -6.54
C LYS A 491 -15.83 -5.78 -5.04
N ALA A 492 -17.07 -5.74 -4.56
CA ALA A 492 -17.37 -6.05 -3.15
C ALA A 492 -17.03 -7.51 -2.78
N LEU A 493 -17.14 -8.45 -3.72
CA LEU A 493 -16.71 -9.84 -3.53
C LEU A 493 -15.19 -9.96 -3.47
N ASP A 494 -14.46 -9.22 -4.32
CA ASP A 494 -13.00 -9.18 -4.34
C ASP A 494 -12.42 -8.62 -3.04
N GLU A 495 -12.94 -7.48 -2.57
CA GLU A 495 -12.60 -6.89 -1.26
C GLU A 495 -12.90 -7.84 -0.08
N LYS A 496 -13.90 -8.71 -0.23
CA LYS A 496 -14.19 -9.74 0.77
C LYS A 496 -13.19 -10.90 0.67
N GLY A 497 -12.75 -11.26 -0.53
CA GLY A 497 -11.69 -12.21 -0.80
C GLY A 497 -10.36 -11.78 -0.18
N ASP A 498 -9.93 -10.55 -0.41
CA ASP A 498 -8.71 -9.97 0.17
C ASP A 498 -8.74 -9.97 1.70
N ARG A 499 -9.88 -9.55 2.29
CA ARG A 499 -10.06 -9.61 3.74
C ARG A 499 -9.99 -11.04 4.28
N MET A 500 -10.54 -12.01 3.56
CA MET A 500 -10.44 -13.42 3.93
C MET A 500 -8.99 -13.90 3.84
N ALA A 501 -8.25 -13.56 2.78
CA ALA A 501 -6.85 -13.92 2.61
C ALA A 501 -5.99 -13.37 3.78
N LEU A 502 -6.19 -12.11 4.15
CA LEU A 502 -5.50 -11.49 5.27
C LEU A 502 -5.79 -12.17 6.62
N ILE A 503 -7.05 -12.61 6.83
CA ILE A 503 -7.44 -13.40 8.00
C ILE A 503 -6.75 -14.77 7.97
N TYR A 504 -6.67 -15.42 6.80
CA TYR A 504 -6.00 -16.71 6.65
C TYR A 504 -4.49 -16.60 6.93
N GLU A 505 -3.81 -15.59 6.41
CA GLU A 505 -2.38 -15.35 6.68
C GLU A 505 -2.12 -15.11 8.17
N ARG A 506 -2.96 -14.30 8.83
CA ARG A 506 -2.85 -14.08 10.26
C ARG A 506 -3.00 -15.39 11.04
N HIS A 507 -3.98 -16.22 10.70
CA HIS A 507 -4.16 -17.52 11.34
C HIS A 507 -3.00 -18.47 11.06
N LEU A 508 -2.43 -18.43 9.86
CA LEU A 508 -1.24 -19.22 9.53
C LEU A 508 -0.04 -18.80 10.39
N ALA A 509 0.19 -17.50 10.56
CA ALA A 509 1.25 -16.97 11.42
C ALA A 509 1.03 -17.34 12.90
N GLU A 510 -0.21 -17.31 13.39
CA GLU A 510 -0.57 -17.79 14.74
C GLU A 510 -0.25 -19.30 14.89
N LEU A 511 -0.63 -20.13 13.91
CA LEU A 511 -0.32 -21.56 13.93
C LEU A 511 1.18 -21.86 13.87
N GLU A 512 1.95 -21.09 13.11
CA GLU A 512 3.41 -21.23 13.05
C GLU A 512 4.08 -20.87 14.38
N ARG A 513 3.55 -19.84 15.07
CA ARG A 513 3.99 -19.47 16.40
C ARG A 513 3.68 -20.58 17.41
N ASP A 514 2.45 -21.08 17.42
CA ASP A 514 2.03 -22.18 18.30
C ASP A 514 2.86 -23.44 18.05
N ARG A 515 3.13 -23.78 16.78
CA ARG A 515 4.01 -24.90 16.41
C ARG A 515 5.42 -24.70 16.98
N SER A 516 5.96 -23.49 16.90
CA SER A 516 7.29 -23.17 17.42
C SER A 516 7.36 -23.29 18.95
N GLU A 517 6.32 -22.82 19.66
CA GLU A 517 6.20 -22.97 21.12
C GLU A 517 6.08 -24.45 21.52
N LEU A 518 5.23 -25.23 20.83
CA LEU A 518 5.10 -26.67 21.07
C LEU A 518 6.42 -27.41 20.84
N THR A 519 7.16 -27.02 19.80
CA THR A 519 8.48 -27.61 19.49
C THR A 519 9.50 -27.31 20.60
N ALA A 520 9.50 -26.10 21.13
CA ALA A 520 10.34 -25.73 22.28
C ALA A 520 9.99 -26.56 23.52
N GLN A 521 8.69 -26.68 23.85
CA GLN A 521 8.23 -27.51 24.97
C GLN A 521 8.63 -28.98 24.81
N LEU A 522 8.49 -29.54 23.60
CA LEU A 522 8.89 -30.92 23.33
C LEU A 522 10.39 -31.13 23.53
N ASN A 523 11.22 -30.16 23.15
CA ASN A 523 12.66 -30.20 23.39
C ASN A 523 12.98 -30.17 24.90
N ASP A 524 12.31 -29.32 25.67
CA ASP A 524 12.46 -29.26 27.12
C ASP A 524 12.07 -30.59 27.80
N TYR A 525 10.94 -31.19 27.39
CA TYR A 525 10.53 -32.51 27.89
C TYR A 525 11.54 -33.60 27.52
N THR A 526 12.07 -33.56 26.30
CA THR A 526 13.08 -34.52 25.84
C THR A 526 14.36 -34.40 26.66
N GLN A 527 14.80 -33.18 26.96
CA GLN A 527 15.97 -32.94 27.80
C GLN A 527 15.74 -33.39 29.25
N ALA A 528 14.58 -33.06 29.82
CA ALA A 528 14.21 -33.50 31.16
C ALA A 528 14.19 -35.03 31.29
N ASN A 529 13.63 -35.73 30.29
CA ASN A 529 13.64 -37.19 30.24
C ASN A 529 15.06 -37.76 30.19
N ARG A 530 15.95 -37.18 29.37
CA ARG A 530 17.38 -37.59 29.35
C ARG A 530 18.04 -37.43 30.71
N THR A 531 17.81 -36.30 31.39
CA THR A 531 18.35 -36.07 32.74
C THR A 531 17.80 -37.07 33.75
N LEU A 532 16.51 -37.39 33.68
CA LEU A 532 15.87 -38.41 34.52
C LEU A 532 16.46 -39.81 34.26
N GLU A 533 16.69 -40.18 33.00
CA GLU A 533 17.34 -41.43 32.65
C GLU A 533 18.78 -41.51 33.19
N GLU A 534 19.54 -40.43 33.09
CA GLU A 534 20.89 -40.35 33.66
C GLU A 534 20.88 -40.48 35.19
N GLN A 535 19.94 -39.81 35.85
CA GLN A 535 19.74 -39.95 37.29
C GLN A 535 19.38 -41.39 37.66
N LEU A 536 18.48 -42.04 36.91
CA LEU A 536 18.10 -43.42 37.14
C LEU A 536 19.30 -44.37 37.00
N ARG A 537 20.13 -44.20 35.95
CA ARG A 537 21.37 -44.97 35.78
C ARG A 537 22.35 -44.75 36.92
N SER A 538 22.50 -43.51 37.37
CA SER A 538 23.38 -43.20 38.51
C SER A 538 22.89 -43.85 39.82
N PHE A 539 21.57 -43.88 40.03
CA PHE A 539 20.95 -44.49 41.19
C PHE A 539 21.10 -46.01 41.15
N GLN A 540 20.92 -46.64 39.99
CA GLN A 540 21.17 -48.06 39.77
C GLN A 540 22.63 -48.42 40.06
N ALA A 541 23.59 -47.67 39.50
CA ALA A 541 25.01 -47.90 39.74
C ALA A 541 25.38 -47.74 41.23
N SER A 542 24.81 -46.75 41.92
CA SER A 542 24.97 -46.59 43.37
C SER A 542 24.37 -47.76 44.14
N SER A 543 23.17 -48.22 43.77
CA SER A 543 22.52 -49.39 44.36
C SER A 543 23.39 -50.65 44.22
N ASP A 544 23.92 -50.90 43.02
CA ASP A 544 24.81 -52.03 42.74
C ASP A 544 26.10 -51.95 43.55
N HIS A 545 26.68 -50.76 43.67
CA HIS A 545 27.86 -50.51 44.52
C HIS A 545 27.57 -50.84 46.00
N TRP A 546 26.42 -50.42 46.52
CA TRP A 546 26.03 -50.73 47.89
C TRP A 546 25.73 -52.22 48.08
N HIS A 547 25.16 -52.87 47.08
CA HIS A 547 24.92 -54.31 47.10
C HIS A 547 26.24 -55.09 47.14
N GLN A 548 27.21 -54.74 46.30
CA GLN A 548 28.57 -55.31 46.34
C GLN A 548 29.25 -55.08 47.69
N ARG A 549 29.17 -53.87 48.25
CA ARG A 549 29.71 -53.60 49.60
C ARG A 549 29.01 -54.40 50.70
N ALA A 550 27.73 -54.70 50.55
CA ALA A 550 27.03 -55.57 51.50
C ALA A 550 27.60 -56.99 51.44
N ILE A 551 27.77 -57.55 50.23
CA ILE A 551 28.37 -58.87 50.00
C ILE A 551 29.80 -58.93 50.56
N GLU A 552 30.64 -57.92 50.29
CA GLU A 552 32.00 -57.84 50.82
C GLU A 552 32.02 -57.76 52.35
N ASN A 553 31.11 -56.99 52.95
CA ASN A 553 31.00 -56.89 54.40
C ASN A 553 30.50 -58.19 55.02
N GLU A 554 29.57 -58.91 54.39
CA GLU A 554 29.14 -60.25 54.82
C GLU A 554 30.29 -61.25 54.73
N ALA A 555 31.09 -61.24 53.65
CA ALA A 555 32.28 -62.08 53.53
C ALA A 555 33.34 -61.73 54.59
N ARG A 556 33.54 -60.44 54.90
CA ARG A 556 34.39 -59.98 56.00
C ARG A 556 33.86 -60.39 57.37
N ALA A 557 32.54 -60.34 57.57
CA ALA A 557 31.90 -60.79 58.80
C ALA A 557 32.10 -62.31 58.97
N ALA A 558 31.81 -63.11 57.94
CA ALA A 558 32.00 -64.56 57.94
C ALA A 558 33.47 -64.96 58.20
N THR A 559 34.44 -64.25 57.60
CA THR A 559 35.87 -64.50 57.89
C THR A 559 36.26 -64.06 59.30
N SER A 560 35.66 -62.99 59.84
CA SER A 560 35.85 -62.59 61.23
C SER A 560 35.23 -63.60 62.21
N GLU A 561 34.06 -64.15 61.89
CA GLU A 561 33.39 -65.20 62.66
C GLU A 561 34.17 -66.51 62.61
N ALA A 562 34.72 -66.89 61.46
CA ALA A 562 35.62 -68.03 61.34
C ALA A 562 36.91 -67.85 62.16
N ARG A 563 37.50 -66.65 62.17
CA ARG A 563 38.64 -66.32 63.04
C ARG A 563 38.25 -66.35 64.52
N ALA A 564 37.07 -65.84 64.87
CA ALA A 564 36.55 -65.87 66.23
C ALA A 564 36.31 -67.32 66.69
N SER A 565 35.68 -68.15 65.87
CA SER A 565 35.46 -69.58 66.10
C SER A 565 36.79 -70.35 66.25
N ASN A 566 37.79 -70.06 65.40
CA ASN A 566 39.13 -70.65 65.55
C ASN A 566 39.82 -70.17 66.85
N SER A 567 39.64 -68.90 67.23
CA SER A 567 40.11 -68.40 68.52
C SER A 567 39.37 -69.04 69.70
N GLU A 568 38.06 -69.30 69.56
CA GLU A 568 37.24 -69.99 70.56
C GLU A 568 37.66 -71.44 70.69
N GLN A 569 37.97 -72.14 69.60
CA GLN A 569 38.57 -73.48 69.62
C GLN A 569 39.95 -73.48 70.29
N ARG A 570 40.79 -72.46 70.03
CA ARG A 570 42.07 -72.27 70.75
C ARG A 570 41.86 -72.01 72.23
N VAL A 571 40.84 -71.22 72.60
CA VAL A 571 40.45 -71.00 73.99
C VAL A 571 39.96 -72.32 74.58
N GLN A 572 39.10 -73.10 73.91
CA GLN A 572 38.57 -74.37 74.39
C GLN A 572 39.68 -75.43 74.56
N ALA A 573 40.68 -75.46 73.67
CA ALA A 573 41.91 -76.26 73.80
C ALA A 573 42.81 -75.79 74.96
N LEU A 574 42.85 -74.48 75.23
CA LEU A 574 43.44 -73.92 76.45
C LEU A 574 42.61 -74.31 77.69
N LEU A 575 41.27 -74.32 77.62
CA LEU A 575 40.35 -74.69 78.71
C LEU A 575 40.46 -76.18 79.09
N SER A 576 40.80 -77.06 78.14
CA SER A 576 40.97 -78.50 78.32
C SER A 576 42.43 -78.94 78.60
N SER A 577 43.37 -77.98 78.63
CA SER A 577 44.75 -78.19 79.07
C SER A 577 44.83 -78.23 80.60
N THR A 578 45.63 -79.14 81.15
CA THR A 578 45.84 -79.35 82.60
C THR A 578 46.34 -78.11 83.35
N SER A 579 46.78 -77.08 82.63
CA SER A 579 47.24 -75.80 83.17
C SER A 579 46.12 -74.76 83.43
N TRP A 580 44.92 -74.92 82.86
CA TRP A 580 43.82 -73.96 83.00
C TRP A 580 42.98 -74.09 84.29
N PHE A 581 43.03 -75.26 84.94
CA PHE A 581 42.28 -75.53 86.18
C PHE A 581 42.84 -74.77 87.40
N MET A 582 44.13 -74.41 87.39
CA MET A 582 44.80 -73.76 88.53
C MET A 582 44.56 -72.24 88.65
N THR A 583 43.98 -71.58 87.64
CA THR A 583 43.76 -70.11 87.64
C THR A 583 42.28 -69.70 87.79
N LYS A 584 41.42 -70.64 88.21
CA LYS A 584 39.96 -70.48 88.39
C LYS A 584 39.52 -69.36 89.38
N PRO A 585 40.19 -69.06 90.51
CA PRO A 585 39.70 -68.03 91.44
C PRO A 585 39.93 -66.59 90.98
N MET A 586 40.89 -66.30 90.09
CA MET A 586 41.13 -64.92 89.60
C MET A 586 40.19 -64.47 88.47
N ARG A 587 39.48 -65.39 87.80
CA ARG A 587 38.59 -65.05 86.67
C ARG A 587 37.13 -64.75 87.06
N VAL A 588 36.69 -65.19 88.24
CA VAL A 588 35.33 -64.88 88.76
C VAL A 588 35.20 -63.40 89.13
N ALA A 589 36.30 -62.73 89.49
CA ALA A 589 36.33 -61.32 89.84
C ALA A 589 36.19 -60.33 88.65
N VAL A 590 36.55 -60.73 87.43
CA VAL A 590 36.54 -59.84 86.25
C VAL A 590 35.22 -59.91 85.46
N VAL A 591 34.51 -61.03 85.51
CA VAL A 591 33.26 -61.25 84.75
C VAL A 591 32.00 -60.75 85.49
N GLN A 592 32.04 -60.56 86.81
CA GLN A 592 30.94 -59.95 87.57
C GLN A 592 30.89 -58.41 87.47
N GLY A 593 31.97 -57.74 87.03
CA GLY A 593 32.01 -56.28 86.85
C GLY A 593 31.36 -55.76 85.56
N SER A 594 31.17 -56.59 84.53
CA SER A 594 30.70 -56.16 83.20
C SER A 594 29.20 -56.36 82.94
N ARG A 595 28.47 -57.04 83.85
CA ARG A 595 27.00 -57.18 83.78
C ARG A 595 26.23 -56.06 84.51
N VAL A 596 26.85 -55.42 85.52
CA VAL A 596 26.25 -54.29 86.26
C VAL A 596 26.29 -52.97 85.46
N THR A 597 27.29 -52.80 84.58
CA THR A 597 27.46 -51.58 83.76
C THR A 597 26.50 -51.50 82.56
N ARG A 598 26.07 -52.63 81.97
CA ARG A 598 25.11 -52.63 80.84
C ARG A 598 23.67 -52.29 81.24
N GLN A 599 23.23 -52.65 82.44
CA GLN A 599 21.88 -52.33 82.93
C GLN A 599 21.77 -50.88 83.46
N LEU A 600 22.84 -50.32 84.05
CA LEU A 600 22.89 -48.92 84.47
C LEU A 600 22.92 -47.92 83.28
N LEU A 601 23.57 -48.29 82.17
CA LEU A 601 23.62 -47.46 80.94
C LEU A 601 22.29 -47.41 80.18
N ALA A 602 21.44 -48.43 80.29
CA ALA A 602 20.12 -48.47 79.66
C ALA A 602 19.09 -47.61 80.42
N ALA A 603 19.14 -47.60 81.77
CA ALA A 603 18.28 -46.77 82.61
C ALA A 603 18.65 -45.26 82.53
N GLY A 604 19.93 -44.92 82.37
CA GLY A 604 20.37 -43.53 82.22
C GLY A 604 19.91 -42.84 80.92
N LYS A 605 19.83 -43.57 79.80
CA LYS A 605 19.44 -43.00 78.50
C LYS A 605 17.99 -42.55 78.43
N ALA A 606 17.08 -43.20 79.15
CA ALA A 606 15.65 -42.85 79.16
C ALA A 606 15.39 -41.55 79.95
N THR A 607 16.13 -41.33 81.04
CA THR A 607 15.99 -40.17 81.92
C THR A 607 16.59 -38.90 81.30
N VAL A 608 17.74 -39.01 80.63
CA VAL A 608 18.39 -37.90 79.90
C VAL A 608 17.52 -37.41 78.73
N ARG A 609 16.80 -38.31 78.05
CA ARG A 609 15.94 -37.95 76.91
C ARG A 609 14.76 -37.07 77.32
N LYS A 610 14.15 -37.31 78.49
CA LYS A 610 13.02 -36.51 79.00
C LYS A 610 13.45 -35.13 79.50
N SER A 611 14.60 -35.01 80.16
CA SER A 611 15.13 -33.72 80.62
C SER A 611 15.64 -32.84 79.48
N LEU A 612 16.18 -33.41 78.39
CA LEU A 612 16.61 -32.66 77.21
C LEU A 612 15.44 -31.96 76.49
N VAL A 613 14.26 -32.60 76.40
CA VAL A 613 13.05 -32.04 75.80
C VAL A 613 12.52 -30.83 76.58
N VAL A 614 12.54 -30.90 77.91
CA VAL A 614 12.13 -29.80 78.80
C VAL A 614 13.10 -28.61 78.71
N ALA A 615 14.41 -28.88 78.63
CA ALA A 615 15.42 -27.85 78.46
C ALA A 615 15.29 -27.11 77.12
N ILE A 616 15.04 -27.83 76.03
CA ILE A 616 14.84 -27.24 74.70
C ILE A 616 13.59 -26.36 74.65
N ARG A 617 12.47 -26.77 75.28
CA ARG A 617 11.24 -25.95 75.37
C ARG A 617 11.45 -24.67 76.19
N LYS A 618 12.14 -24.73 77.34
CA LYS A 618 12.44 -23.55 78.17
C LYS A 618 13.40 -22.57 77.48
N ALA A 619 14.36 -23.07 76.68
CA ALA A 619 15.28 -22.24 75.92
C ALA A 619 14.62 -21.55 74.71
N ALA A 620 13.62 -22.17 74.08
CA ALA A 620 12.89 -21.59 72.96
C ALA A 620 11.97 -20.40 73.37
N ALA A 621 11.57 -20.32 74.64
CA ALA A 621 10.70 -19.27 75.19
C ALA A 621 11.44 -17.99 75.66
N ARG A 622 12.79 -17.94 75.57
CA ARG A 622 13.60 -16.78 75.99
C ARG A 622 14.56 -16.34 74.87
N PRO A 623 14.33 -15.17 74.21
CA PRO A 623 15.08 -14.76 73.01
C PRO A 623 16.58 -14.52 73.22
N GLU A 624 17.00 -14.04 74.38
CA GLU A 624 18.40 -13.72 74.67
C GLU A 624 19.26 -14.98 74.91
N ALA A 625 18.71 -15.99 75.59
CA ALA A 625 19.37 -17.29 75.79
C ALA A 625 19.54 -18.06 74.47
N LYS A 626 18.57 -17.95 73.55
CA LYS A 626 18.62 -18.57 72.22
C LYS A 626 19.81 -18.07 71.39
N ARG A 627 20.17 -16.78 71.48
CA ARG A 627 21.31 -16.20 70.74
C ARG A 627 22.66 -16.69 71.25
N GLN A 628 22.83 -16.85 72.57
CA GLN A 628 24.08 -17.37 73.14
C GLN A 628 24.29 -18.86 72.84
N ILE A 629 23.21 -19.67 72.91
CA ILE A 629 23.27 -21.11 72.60
C ILE A 629 23.58 -21.36 71.11
N VAL A 630 23.01 -20.56 70.20
CA VAL A 630 23.31 -20.67 68.76
C VAL A 630 24.75 -20.26 68.44
N LYS A 631 25.31 -19.24 69.11
CA LYS A 631 26.73 -18.87 68.97
C LYS A 631 27.68 -19.99 69.41
N LEU A 632 27.35 -20.69 70.51
CA LEU A 632 28.16 -21.79 71.03
C LEU A 632 28.04 -23.07 70.16
N LEU A 633 26.85 -23.35 69.62
CA LEU A 633 26.59 -24.49 68.73
C LEU A 633 27.23 -24.34 67.35
N ASN A 634 27.45 -23.12 66.87
CA ASN A 634 28.14 -22.86 65.61
C ASN A 634 29.65 -23.23 65.67
N HIS A 635 30.25 -23.34 66.86
CA HIS A 635 31.62 -23.85 67.02
C HIS A 635 31.71 -25.39 66.96
N TYR A 636 30.58 -26.10 67.01
CA TYR A 636 30.52 -27.56 66.97
C TYR A 636 29.40 -28.05 66.02
N PRO A 637 29.62 -28.02 64.69
CA PRO A 637 28.58 -28.22 63.67
C PRO A 637 27.94 -29.62 63.70
N SER A 638 28.69 -30.66 64.10
CA SER A 638 28.17 -32.02 64.24
C SER A 638 27.19 -32.17 65.43
N LEU A 639 27.42 -31.42 66.51
CA LEU A 639 26.54 -31.37 67.68
C LEU A 639 25.26 -30.59 67.34
N ALA A 640 25.38 -29.50 66.59
CA ALA A 640 24.26 -28.69 66.11
C ALA A 640 23.34 -29.48 65.17
N ALA A 641 23.90 -30.27 64.25
CA ALA A 641 23.13 -31.15 63.37
C ALA A 641 22.35 -32.23 64.15
N ARG A 642 23.00 -32.89 65.12
CA ARG A 642 22.36 -33.90 65.98
C ARG A 642 21.24 -33.32 66.84
N LEU A 643 21.41 -32.12 67.39
CA LEU A 643 20.36 -31.45 68.17
C LEU A 643 19.18 -30.98 67.31
N ARG A 644 19.43 -30.51 66.08
CA ARG A 644 18.37 -30.17 65.11
C ARG A 644 17.59 -31.40 64.66
N GLN A 645 18.28 -32.51 64.40
CA GLN A 645 17.65 -33.78 64.05
C GLN A 645 16.85 -34.35 65.23
N PHE A 646 17.36 -34.25 66.46
CA PHE A 646 16.63 -34.63 67.67
C PHE A 646 15.37 -33.77 67.88
N ALA A 647 15.46 -32.45 67.67
CA ALA A 647 14.32 -31.54 67.80
C ALA A 647 13.24 -31.77 66.70
N ARG A 648 13.65 -32.11 65.48
CA ARG A 648 12.75 -32.54 64.39
C ARG A 648 12.05 -33.86 64.72
N ASN A 649 12.80 -34.86 65.20
CA ASN A 649 12.26 -36.18 65.58
C ASN A 649 11.38 -36.16 66.85
N GLN A 650 11.27 -35.02 67.55
CA GLN A 650 10.44 -34.83 68.74
C GLN A 650 9.37 -33.73 68.56
N GLY A 651 9.21 -33.17 67.36
CA GLY A 651 8.13 -32.23 67.02
C GLY A 651 8.22 -30.86 67.70
N LEU A 652 9.43 -30.38 68.04
CA LEU A 652 9.63 -29.17 68.85
C LEU A 652 9.91 -27.88 68.04
N THR A 653 9.77 -27.91 66.71
CA THR A 653 10.01 -26.76 65.84
C THR A 653 8.70 -26.23 65.24
N VAL A 654 8.34 -25.00 65.58
CA VAL A 654 7.29 -24.23 64.89
C VAL A 654 7.83 -23.83 63.51
N ALA A 655 7.15 -24.25 62.45
CA ALA A 655 7.41 -23.75 61.10
C ALA A 655 6.95 -22.28 61.03
N ALA A 656 7.91 -21.35 60.95
CA ALA A 656 7.62 -19.95 60.73
C ALA A 656 7.49 -19.68 59.21
N SER A 657 6.38 -19.03 58.89
CA SER A 657 5.99 -18.45 57.62
C SER A 657 7.07 -17.58 56.96
N ARG A 658 7.16 -17.67 55.62
CA ARG A 658 7.73 -16.62 54.76
C ARG A 658 6.58 -15.97 53.96
N PRO A 659 6.61 -14.65 53.69
CA PRO A 659 5.51 -13.93 53.05
C PRO A 659 5.65 -13.85 51.52
N ALA A 660 4.47 -13.75 50.88
CA ALA A 660 4.16 -13.21 49.55
C ALA A 660 5.11 -13.56 48.39
N GLY A 661 4.85 -14.70 47.75
CA GLY A 661 5.06 -14.91 46.31
C GLY A 661 3.69 -15.09 45.67
N SER A 662 3.43 -14.34 44.61
CA SER A 662 2.18 -14.22 43.88
C SER A 662 1.59 -15.55 43.42
N ALA A 663 0.27 -15.63 43.59
CA ALA A 663 -0.71 -16.60 43.14
C ALA A 663 -0.33 -17.53 41.97
N MET A 664 -0.41 -18.84 42.24
CA MET A 664 -0.94 -19.86 41.32
C MET A 664 -1.69 -20.91 42.17
N PRO A 665 -3.03 -20.97 42.12
CA PRO A 665 -3.79 -22.19 42.35
C PRO A 665 -3.83 -22.96 41.02
N GLY A 666 -3.54 -24.25 40.94
CA GLY A 666 -4.10 -25.32 41.76
C GLY A 666 -4.86 -26.25 40.81
N MET A 667 -4.18 -27.23 40.23
CA MET A 667 -4.82 -28.39 39.63
C MET A 667 -4.57 -29.60 40.53
N ALA A 668 -5.65 -30.13 41.09
CA ALA A 668 -5.99 -31.56 40.99
C ALA A 668 -7.26 -31.83 41.81
N GLN A 669 -8.38 -32.06 41.13
CA GLN A 669 -9.07 -33.36 41.10
C GLN A 669 -10.49 -33.21 40.58
N ALA A 670 -10.71 -33.66 39.34
CA ALA A 670 -11.89 -34.46 38.96
C ALA A 670 -11.57 -35.17 37.63
N ILE A 671 -11.68 -36.50 37.63
CA ILE A 671 -11.72 -37.37 36.45
C ILE A 671 -13.11 -37.25 35.81
N PRO A 672 -13.26 -37.37 34.47
CA PRO A 672 -14.23 -36.61 33.69
C PRO A 672 -15.61 -37.26 33.60
N GLY A 673 -16.64 -36.42 33.51
CA GLY A 673 -18.01 -36.80 33.16
C GLY A 673 -18.65 -35.72 32.29
N ASP A 674 -19.07 -36.15 31.09
CA ASP A 674 -19.96 -35.55 30.09
C ASP A 674 -20.22 -34.04 30.06
N ASP A 675 -19.71 -33.43 28.99
CA ASP A 675 -20.29 -32.43 28.09
C ASP A 675 -21.45 -31.54 28.59
N ALA A 676 -21.13 -30.26 28.79
CA ALA A 676 -22.07 -29.17 28.58
C ALA A 676 -21.36 -28.03 27.82
N LEU A 677 -21.62 -27.95 26.50
CA LEU A 677 -21.15 -26.89 25.60
C LEU A 677 -21.57 -25.50 26.11
N SER A 678 -20.65 -24.52 26.04
CA SER A 678 -20.96 -23.12 26.38
C SER A 678 -22.10 -22.55 25.52
N SER A 679 -22.80 -21.51 26.01
CA SER A 679 -23.90 -20.85 25.29
C SER A 679 -23.50 -20.32 23.90
N ARG A 680 -22.24 -19.90 23.76
CA ARG A 680 -21.65 -19.48 22.47
C ARG A 680 -21.36 -20.66 21.55
N ALA A 681 -21.00 -21.81 22.10
CA ALA A 681 -20.82 -23.04 21.33
C ALA A 681 -22.16 -23.61 20.87
N HIS A 682 -23.23 -23.52 21.68
CA HIS A 682 -24.60 -23.84 21.26
C HIS A 682 -25.11 -22.94 20.12
N ASP A 683 -24.79 -21.65 20.16
CA ASP A 683 -25.19 -20.70 19.11
C ASP A 683 -24.44 -20.96 17.78
N VAL A 684 -23.17 -21.37 17.86
CA VAL A 684 -22.38 -21.80 16.69
C VAL A 684 -22.88 -23.14 16.14
N LEU A 685 -23.25 -24.10 17.00
CA LEU A 685 -23.80 -25.39 16.59
C LEU A 685 -25.19 -25.25 15.96
N GLN A 686 -26.06 -24.38 16.49
CA GLN A 686 -27.35 -24.06 15.87
C GLN A 686 -27.19 -23.37 14.51
N LYS A 687 -26.19 -22.49 14.35
CA LYS A 687 -25.88 -21.85 13.07
C LYS A 687 -25.33 -22.85 12.05
N PHE A 688 -24.52 -23.82 12.51
CA PHE A 688 -24.01 -24.91 11.67
C PHE A 688 -25.11 -25.91 11.26
N GLU A 689 -25.98 -26.34 12.17
CA GLU A 689 -27.10 -27.24 11.85
C GLU A 689 -28.11 -26.58 10.90
N LYS A 690 -28.34 -25.27 11.04
CA LYS A 690 -29.22 -24.51 10.15
C LYS A 690 -28.64 -24.38 8.74
N ALA A 691 -27.32 -24.24 8.62
CA ALA A 691 -26.59 -24.17 7.35
C ALA A 691 -26.51 -25.53 6.63
N ILE A 692 -26.46 -26.64 7.38
CA ILE A 692 -26.48 -27.99 6.81
C ILE A 692 -27.90 -28.36 6.33
N LYS A 693 -28.94 -28.00 7.07
CA LYS A 693 -30.34 -28.27 6.68
C LYS A 693 -30.86 -27.44 5.50
N THR A 694 -30.21 -26.33 5.14
CA THR A 694 -30.61 -25.49 3.99
C THR A 694 -29.94 -25.87 2.68
N LYS A 695 -29.02 -26.84 2.67
CA LYS A 695 -28.28 -27.25 1.47
C LYS A 695 -28.87 -28.46 0.73
N ASP A 696 -29.96 -29.05 1.22
CA ASP A 696 -30.55 -30.29 0.67
C ASP A 696 -31.99 -30.16 0.14
N VAL A 697 -32.44 -28.96 -0.26
CA VAL A 697 -33.65 -28.85 -1.09
C VAL A 697 -33.48 -27.76 -2.17
N HIS A 698 -33.42 -28.25 -3.42
CA HIS A 698 -33.33 -27.59 -4.74
C HIS A 698 -31.96 -27.20 -5.26
#